data_AF-A0A3N8D4G9-F1
#
_entry.id   AF-A0A3N8D4G9-F1
#
_cell.length_a   1.000
_cell.length_b   1.000
_cell.length_c   1.000
_cell.angle_alpha   90.00
_cell.angle_beta   90.00
_cell.angle_gamma   90.00
#
_symmetry.space_group_name_H-M   'P 1'
#
loop_
_entity.id
_entity.type
_entity.pdbx_description
1 polymer ?
#
loop_
_entity_poly.entity_id
_entity_poly.type
_entity_poly.pdbx_seq_one_letter_code
_entity_poly.pdbx_strand_id
1 'polypeptide(L)'
;MLIKKTVFLASRFETFSELRAQLKQKITNYPHLNLSAIDLDDGRVNHYPPLVECLAHVRRSNYMILLLGDEYGGLAPDSAKSFTHLEYEEAVRDGAGTRILVFCIGERYRGGQIQFVDPETPFGQWQREIEKRHTIGFVEPDIPVDLMAHRIFESFLAAHFAMEFGQIRYEPEDQHRDLFDAISDGKALDDSDVTTLESRDAEQTGPSLLDDAPQCSGPLAALLQPAAVAAYEQRVEAHRAIGLADYGCAIRHLQRALEHRPLDLMSNFWLASLYVNLGRKPDCERAKELSERAARIALGEGAPFRAAASYMLAARAGHITGQPDEALAYARQAVEAAPSYAKARIELARNWLATGVQDQAMKEIERAASLYFPSLREVFVDPLFSTVRTQTNELIESLRRQLIDGAVRILVTERQLATMVGQLATGYLPDDTARKRAIDVAKASVARQQEWVRSLIGQAEADVAKLTPTNGSVRFELDSEILILDERVRVNSAMLAAQEVDHGHLVGWSARLGTYWSIAGALVGFLIAIRSWSYGSKLNGFLMLLVSAGLMYLGYRAHRRYRLRLTGTRDKIGLLKAELSRFGNRQAALGRQLVEWQHTAKHSTERAREALRLFEKGTLSQSNRLLFPFASLFSGRQGDLVRVIASQRDWFSEQTGRTIEESQALPEWLEEQGEFARSGVSLFRLERVESKKVVLSRAAAYASEAK
;
A
#
# COMPACT_ATOMS: atom_id res chain seq x y z
N MET A 1 -14.48 1.62 20.71
CA MET A 1 -13.73 1.46 21.96
C MET A 1 -14.33 0.23 22.64
N LEU A 2 -13.56 -0.84 22.90
CA LEU A 2 -14.12 -2.02 23.60
C LEU A 2 -14.41 -1.63 25.05
N ILE A 3 -15.70 -1.45 25.36
CA ILE A 3 -16.19 -1.10 26.70
C ILE A 3 -15.69 -2.15 27.70
N LYS A 4 -15.04 -1.71 28.77
CA LYS A 4 -14.50 -2.59 29.80
C LYS A 4 -15.64 -3.27 30.56
N LYS A 5 -15.76 -4.59 30.48
CA LYS A 5 -16.78 -5.36 31.20
C LYS A 5 -16.23 -5.81 32.54
N THR A 6 -16.98 -5.57 33.60
CA THR A 6 -16.61 -5.93 34.97
C THR A 6 -17.30 -7.23 35.39
N VAL A 7 -16.52 -8.14 35.98
CA VAL A 7 -16.97 -9.45 36.47
C VAL A 7 -16.71 -9.53 37.97
N PHE A 8 -17.76 -9.55 38.77
CA PHE A 8 -17.68 -9.69 40.22
C PHE A 8 -17.55 -11.17 40.62
N LEU A 9 -16.54 -11.51 41.40
CA LEU A 9 -16.37 -12.86 41.94
C LEU A 9 -17.00 -12.92 43.34
N ALA A 10 -18.12 -13.64 43.46
CA ALA A 10 -18.85 -13.81 44.71
C ALA A 10 -18.65 -15.22 45.25
N SER A 11 -18.08 -15.35 46.44
CA SER A 11 -17.88 -16.63 47.11
C SER A 11 -17.46 -16.40 48.56
N ARG A 12 -17.36 -17.48 49.33
CA ARG A 12 -16.57 -17.45 50.56
C ARG A 12 -15.08 -17.28 50.22
N PHE A 13 -14.40 -16.37 50.91
CA PHE A 13 -13.00 -16.01 50.63
C PHE A 13 -12.02 -17.15 50.92
N GLU A 14 -12.00 -17.67 52.14
CA GLU A 14 -11.04 -18.71 52.56
C GLU A 14 -11.10 -19.96 51.68
N THR A 15 -12.31 -20.47 51.45
CA THR A 15 -12.55 -21.75 50.77
C THR A 15 -12.18 -21.72 49.29
N PHE A 16 -12.32 -20.58 48.62
CA PHE A 16 -12.12 -20.46 47.17
C PHE A 16 -10.99 -19.51 46.78
N SER A 17 -10.11 -19.14 47.70
CA SER A 17 -9.03 -18.17 47.49
C SER A 17 -8.17 -18.49 46.25
N GLU A 18 -7.70 -19.72 46.12
CA GLU A 18 -6.90 -20.17 44.97
C GLU A 18 -7.69 -20.12 43.65
N LEU A 19 -8.93 -20.59 43.66
CA LEU A 19 -9.81 -20.59 42.48
C LEU A 19 -10.13 -19.15 42.03
N ARG A 20 -10.40 -18.24 42.96
CA ARG A 20 -10.65 -16.82 42.69
C ARG A 20 -9.43 -16.16 42.07
N ALA A 21 -8.23 -16.42 42.60
CA ALA A 21 -6.99 -15.88 42.05
C ALA A 21 -6.75 -16.32 40.59
N GLN A 22 -6.97 -17.60 40.30
CA GLN A 22 -6.83 -18.13 38.94
C GLN A 22 -7.91 -17.58 37.98
N LEU A 23 -9.17 -17.48 38.43
CA LEU A 23 -10.24 -16.86 37.66
C LEU A 23 -9.95 -15.38 37.38
N LYS A 24 -9.50 -14.63 38.38
CA LYS A 24 -9.12 -13.22 38.23
C LYS A 24 -8.03 -13.06 37.17
N GLN A 25 -7.01 -13.92 37.19
CA GLN A 25 -5.94 -13.91 36.19
C GLN A 25 -6.46 -14.26 34.79
N LYS A 26 -7.26 -15.32 34.64
CA LYS A 26 -7.82 -15.73 33.33
C LYS A 26 -8.74 -14.67 32.73
N ILE A 27 -9.62 -14.08 33.55
CA ILE A 27 -10.55 -13.02 33.12
C ILE A 27 -9.78 -11.76 32.72
N THR A 28 -8.83 -11.31 33.55
CA THR A 28 -8.12 -10.04 33.31
C THR A 28 -7.13 -10.13 32.16
N ASN A 29 -6.50 -11.28 31.94
CA ASN A 29 -5.48 -11.48 30.89
C ASN A 29 -6.06 -11.95 29.55
N TYR A 30 -7.38 -12.01 29.40
CA TYR A 30 -7.98 -12.48 28.16
C TYR A 30 -7.80 -11.45 27.03
N PRO A 31 -7.06 -11.77 25.94
CA PRO A 31 -6.62 -10.75 24.98
C PRO A 31 -7.72 -10.31 24.00
N HIS A 32 -8.84 -11.03 23.93
CA HIS A 32 -9.88 -10.80 22.93
C HIS A 32 -11.04 -9.94 23.43
N LEU A 33 -11.21 -9.78 24.74
CA LEU A 33 -12.24 -8.96 25.36
C LEU A 33 -11.65 -8.10 26.46
N ASN A 34 -12.08 -6.85 26.58
CA ASN A 34 -11.66 -5.94 27.65
C ASN A 34 -12.43 -6.29 28.94
N LEU A 35 -11.95 -7.30 29.68
CA LEU A 35 -12.58 -7.80 30.90
C LEU A 35 -11.81 -7.35 32.16
N SER A 36 -12.52 -7.24 33.28
CA SER A 36 -11.93 -6.90 34.57
C SER A 36 -12.60 -7.69 35.68
N ALA A 37 -11.85 -8.57 36.31
CA ALA A 37 -12.32 -9.27 37.49
C ALA A 37 -12.22 -8.35 38.72
N ILE A 38 -13.31 -8.27 39.48
CA ILE A 38 -13.38 -7.60 40.78
C ILE A 38 -13.39 -8.69 41.84
N ASP A 39 -12.32 -8.69 42.63
CA ASP A 39 -12.12 -9.57 43.77
C ASP A 39 -11.66 -8.69 44.92
N LEU A 40 -12.51 -8.56 45.95
CA LEU A 40 -12.34 -7.64 47.08
C LEU A 40 -11.37 -8.16 48.15
N ASP A 41 -10.79 -9.34 47.95
CA ASP A 41 -9.68 -9.85 48.75
C ASP A 41 -8.33 -9.36 48.20
N ASP A 42 -8.24 -8.05 47.92
CA ASP A 42 -7.05 -7.44 47.30
C ASP A 42 -6.19 -6.63 48.29
N GLY A 43 -6.52 -6.69 49.58
CA GLY A 43 -5.79 -6.04 50.67
C GLY A 43 -5.82 -4.51 50.63
N ARG A 44 -6.69 -3.90 49.81
CA ARG A 44 -6.80 -2.45 49.70
C ARG A 44 -7.61 -1.87 50.85
N VAL A 45 -7.17 -0.72 51.36
CA VAL A 45 -7.84 0.00 52.44
C VAL A 45 -8.84 0.98 51.85
N ASN A 46 -10.08 0.95 52.35
CA ASN A 46 -11.15 1.89 52.00
C ASN A 46 -11.77 2.52 53.26
N HIS A 47 -12.31 3.73 53.15
CA HIS A 47 -13.01 4.43 54.24
C HIS A 47 -14.48 4.02 54.37
N TYR A 48 -15.05 3.31 53.40
CA TYR A 48 -16.39 2.74 53.50
C TYR A 48 -16.42 1.42 54.28
N PRO A 49 -17.52 1.09 54.98
CA PRO A 49 -17.69 -0.22 55.58
C PRO A 49 -17.63 -1.34 54.51
N PRO A 50 -17.02 -2.50 54.80
CA PRO A 50 -16.78 -3.57 53.81
C PRO A 50 -18.04 -4.01 53.06
N LEU A 51 -19.17 -4.15 53.76
CA LEU A 51 -20.44 -4.54 53.14
C LEU A 51 -20.95 -3.49 52.14
N VAL A 52 -20.84 -2.20 52.47
CA VAL A 52 -21.32 -1.10 51.61
C VAL A 52 -20.51 -1.03 50.32
N GLU A 53 -19.19 -1.18 50.44
CA GLU A 53 -18.29 -1.24 49.30
C GLU A 53 -18.59 -2.46 48.42
N CYS A 54 -18.78 -3.63 49.04
CA CYS A 54 -19.07 -4.87 48.33
C CYS A 54 -20.34 -4.75 47.46
N LEU A 55 -21.43 -4.28 48.04
CA LEU A 55 -22.69 -4.07 47.33
C LEU A 55 -22.57 -3.00 46.22
N ALA A 56 -21.73 -1.97 46.41
CA ALA A 56 -21.47 -0.98 45.38
C ALA A 56 -20.73 -1.56 44.17
N HIS A 57 -19.78 -2.48 44.40
CA HIS A 57 -19.10 -3.20 43.32
C HIS A 57 -20.02 -4.15 42.56
N VAL A 58 -20.92 -4.85 43.26
CA VAL A 58 -21.94 -5.70 42.63
C VAL A 58 -22.81 -4.88 41.68
N ARG A 59 -23.36 -3.74 42.13
CA ARG A 59 -24.21 -2.86 41.29
C ARG A 59 -23.52 -2.33 40.03
N ARG A 60 -22.20 -2.17 40.07
CA ARG A 60 -21.39 -1.67 38.95
C ARG A 60 -20.88 -2.80 38.04
N SER A 61 -21.14 -4.04 38.42
CA SER A 61 -20.63 -5.20 37.69
C SER A 61 -21.61 -5.64 36.61
N ASN A 62 -21.08 -5.92 35.42
CA ASN A 62 -21.87 -6.46 34.31
C ASN A 62 -22.25 -7.92 34.59
N TYR A 63 -21.33 -8.67 35.21
CA TYR A 63 -21.48 -10.08 35.53
C TYR A 63 -21.14 -10.34 36.99
N MET A 64 -21.77 -11.36 37.56
CA MET A 64 -21.45 -11.96 38.84
C MET A 64 -21.23 -13.45 38.62
N ILE A 65 -20.04 -13.94 38.97
CA ILE A 65 -19.78 -15.37 39.06
C ILE A 65 -19.95 -15.75 40.53
N LEU A 66 -21.03 -16.47 40.84
CA LEU A 66 -21.34 -16.97 42.17
C LEU A 66 -20.79 -18.38 42.32
N LEU A 67 -19.81 -18.55 43.20
CA LEU A 67 -19.26 -19.86 43.59
C LEU A 67 -19.92 -20.30 44.90
N LEU A 68 -20.79 -21.31 44.82
CA LEU A 68 -21.53 -21.84 45.95
C LEU A 68 -20.85 -23.11 46.47
N GLY A 69 -20.40 -23.07 47.73
CA GLY A 69 -19.71 -24.17 48.42
C GLY A 69 -20.63 -25.00 49.32
N ASP A 70 -20.05 -25.95 50.07
CA ASP A 70 -20.80 -26.82 51.00
C ASP A 70 -21.33 -26.09 52.26
N GLU A 71 -20.95 -24.82 52.46
CA GLU A 71 -21.27 -24.00 53.64
C GLU A 71 -21.81 -22.62 53.25
N TYR A 72 -22.67 -22.04 54.12
CA TYR A 72 -23.40 -20.79 53.85
C TYR A 72 -22.52 -19.52 53.82
N GLY A 73 -21.35 -19.57 54.47
CA GLY A 73 -20.46 -18.42 54.67
C GLY A 73 -20.73 -17.64 55.96
N GLY A 74 -19.88 -16.64 56.23
CA GLY A 74 -19.98 -15.79 57.42
C GLY A 74 -21.16 -14.83 57.36
N LEU A 75 -21.86 -14.66 58.49
CA LEU A 75 -22.99 -13.74 58.63
C LEU A 75 -22.52 -12.28 58.57
N ALA A 76 -23.27 -11.45 57.86
CA ALA A 76 -23.01 -10.02 57.82
C ALA A 76 -23.47 -9.34 59.13
N PRO A 77 -22.82 -8.24 59.56
CA PRO A 77 -23.23 -7.48 60.72
C PRO A 77 -24.71 -7.06 60.61
N ASP A 78 -25.47 -7.24 61.68
CA ASP A 78 -26.90 -6.88 61.77
C ASP A 78 -27.81 -7.59 60.75
N SER A 79 -27.37 -8.72 60.18
CA SER A 79 -28.14 -9.51 59.21
C SER A 79 -28.14 -11.00 59.56
N ALA A 80 -29.27 -11.67 59.32
CA ALA A 80 -29.39 -13.12 59.40
C ALA A 80 -28.82 -13.85 58.16
N LYS A 81 -28.26 -13.10 57.21
CA LYS A 81 -27.76 -13.60 55.92
C LYS A 81 -26.25 -13.46 55.80
N SER A 82 -25.62 -14.33 55.03
CA SER A 82 -24.19 -14.24 54.74
C SER A 82 -23.86 -13.10 53.78
N PHE A 83 -22.60 -12.65 53.77
CA PHE A 83 -22.12 -11.63 52.83
C PHE A 83 -22.44 -11.98 51.38
N THR A 84 -22.11 -13.22 50.98
CA THR A 84 -22.36 -13.72 49.62
C THR A 84 -23.85 -13.79 49.27
N HIS A 85 -24.70 -14.09 50.26
CA HIS A 85 -26.15 -14.05 50.06
C HIS A 85 -26.64 -12.60 49.84
N LEU A 86 -26.13 -11.62 50.60
CA LEU A 86 -26.48 -10.21 50.40
C LEU A 86 -25.96 -9.66 49.05
N GLU A 87 -24.77 -10.06 48.62
CA GLU A 87 -24.23 -9.76 47.29
C GLU A 87 -25.18 -10.30 46.18
N TYR A 88 -25.65 -11.53 46.35
CA TYR A 88 -26.61 -12.13 45.43
C TYR A 88 -27.96 -11.38 45.41
N GLU A 89 -28.52 -11.02 46.56
CA GLU A 89 -29.77 -10.26 46.61
C GLU A 89 -29.66 -8.90 45.92
N GLU A 90 -28.51 -8.24 46.06
CA GLU A 90 -28.25 -6.98 45.39
C GLU A 90 -28.10 -7.15 43.88
N ALA A 91 -27.50 -8.25 43.41
CA ALA A 91 -27.39 -8.57 41.99
C ALA A 91 -28.75 -8.91 41.34
N VAL A 92 -29.66 -9.54 42.09
CA VAL A 92 -31.01 -9.92 41.61
C VAL A 92 -32.03 -8.79 41.74
N ARG A 93 -31.74 -7.73 42.51
CA ARG A 93 -32.66 -6.61 42.73
C ARG A 93 -33.10 -5.98 41.39
N ASP A 94 -34.38 -5.65 41.30
CA ASP A 94 -34.94 -5.00 40.11
C ASP A 94 -34.11 -3.76 39.72
N GLY A 95 -33.61 -3.75 38.49
CA GLY A 95 -32.79 -2.67 37.93
C GLY A 95 -31.28 -2.78 38.17
N ALA A 96 -30.78 -3.78 38.90
CA ALA A 96 -29.34 -3.99 39.10
C ALA A 96 -28.59 -4.26 37.78
N GLY A 97 -29.22 -4.98 36.85
CA GLY A 97 -28.64 -5.24 35.52
C GLY A 97 -27.39 -6.13 35.53
N THR A 98 -27.01 -6.68 36.69
CA THR A 98 -25.93 -7.64 36.88
C THR A 98 -26.39 -9.03 36.47
N ARG A 99 -25.64 -9.71 35.61
CA ARG A 99 -25.97 -11.06 35.14
C ARG A 99 -25.27 -12.10 35.99
N ILE A 100 -26.00 -13.08 36.49
CA ILE A 100 -25.49 -14.04 37.48
C ILE A 100 -25.23 -15.38 36.81
N LEU A 101 -24.03 -15.93 37.02
CA LEU A 101 -23.66 -17.29 36.66
C LEU A 101 -23.34 -18.05 37.93
N VAL A 102 -24.07 -19.13 38.17
CA VAL A 102 -23.96 -19.90 39.41
C VAL A 102 -23.20 -21.20 39.16
N PHE A 103 -22.13 -21.40 39.94
CA PHE A 103 -21.34 -22.61 39.95
C PHE A 103 -21.34 -23.22 41.34
N CYS A 104 -21.85 -24.43 41.46
CA CYS A 104 -21.88 -25.21 42.68
C CYS A 104 -20.67 -26.15 42.74
N ILE A 105 -19.88 -26.05 43.81
CA ILE A 105 -18.59 -26.71 43.98
C ILE A 105 -18.53 -27.31 45.38
N GLY A 106 -18.37 -28.63 45.51
CA GLY A 106 -18.32 -29.31 46.80
C GLY A 106 -18.96 -30.70 46.79
N GLU A 107 -18.85 -31.41 47.91
CA GLU A 107 -19.36 -32.78 48.05
C GLU A 107 -20.88 -32.85 47.92
N ARG A 108 -21.58 -31.81 48.38
CA ARG A 108 -23.05 -31.72 48.28
C ARG A 108 -23.54 -31.54 46.84
N TYR A 109 -22.65 -31.31 45.90
CA TYR A 109 -22.97 -31.04 44.49
C TYR A 109 -22.49 -32.15 43.55
N ARG A 110 -21.90 -33.22 44.11
CA ARG A 110 -21.39 -34.37 43.37
C ARG A 110 -22.54 -35.05 42.61
N GLY A 111 -22.30 -35.37 41.34
CA GLY A 111 -23.30 -36.02 40.47
C GLY A 111 -24.31 -35.07 39.81
N GLY A 112 -24.07 -33.76 39.82
CA GLY A 112 -24.87 -32.80 39.06
C GLY A 112 -26.23 -32.46 39.70
N GLN A 113 -26.35 -32.64 41.02
CA GLN A 113 -27.56 -32.34 41.78
C GLN A 113 -27.19 -31.68 43.10
N ILE A 114 -28.10 -30.85 43.64
CA ILE A 114 -27.90 -30.21 44.94
C ILE A 114 -28.40 -31.14 46.05
N GLN A 115 -27.52 -31.56 46.95
CA GLN A 115 -27.90 -32.18 48.23
C GLN A 115 -28.24 -31.07 49.24
N PHE A 116 -29.53 -30.72 49.27
CA PHE A 116 -30.04 -29.62 50.09
C PHE A 116 -29.73 -29.77 51.58
N VAL A 117 -29.34 -28.65 52.18
CA VAL A 117 -29.35 -28.48 53.64
C VAL A 117 -30.80 -28.35 54.12
N ASP A 118 -30.99 -28.59 55.41
CA ASP A 118 -32.26 -28.47 56.10
C ASP A 118 -33.04 -27.21 55.65
N PRO A 119 -34.30 -27.36 55.18
CA PRO A 119 -35.15 -26.26 54.74
C PRO A 119 -35.38 -25.16 55.77
N GLU A 120 -35.22 -25.44 57.06
CA GLU A 120 -35.38 -24.43 58.11
C GLU A 120 -34.15 -23.52 58.24
N THR A 121 -33.04 -23.86 57.59
CA THR A 121 -31.83 -23.04 57.60
C THR A 121 -31.84 -21.99 56.47
N PRO A 122 -31.28 -20.78 56.70
CA PRO A 122 -31.11 -19.78 55.64
C PRO A 122 -30.37 -20.30 54.41
N PHE A 123 -29.43 -21.24 54.61
CA PHE A 123 -28.68 -21.86 53.53
C PHE A 123 -29.54 -22.80 52.69
N GLY A 124 -30.30 -23.69 53.32
CA GLY A 124 -31.21 -24.59 52.63
C GLY A 124 -32.27 -23.83 51.83
N GLN A 125 -32.78 -22.72 52.37
CA GLN A 125 -33.73 -21.85 51.65
C GLN A 125 -33.07 -21.19 50.43
N TRP A 126 -31.84 -20.68 50.59
CA TRP A 126 -31.10 -20.06 49.50
C TRP A 126 -30.73 -21.05 48.38
N GLN A 127 -30.32 -22.28 48.71
CA GLN A 127 -30.05 -23.32 47.72
C GLN A 127 -31.26 -23.60 46.83
N ARG A 128 -32.46 -23.69 47.42
CA ARG A 128 -33.72 -23.89 46.67
C ARG A 128 -34.10 -22.67 45.84
N GLU A 129 -33.83 -21.47 46.34
CA GLU A 129 -34.03 -20.24 45.58
C GLU A 129 -33.12 -20.19 44.35
N ILE A 130 -31.84 -20.53 44.51
CA ILE A 130 -30.86 -20.58 43.43
C ILE A 130 -31.29 -21.60 42.36
N GLU A 131 -31.65 -22.82 42.75
CA GLU A 131 -32.11 -23.86 41.81
C GLU A 131 -33.35 -23.42 41.02
N LYS A 132 -34.27 -22.69 41.66
CA LYS A 132 -35.48 -22.20 41.00
C LYS A 132 -35.20 -21.05 40.02
N ARG A 133 -34.21 -20.20 40.31
CA ARG A 133 -33.96 -18.95 39.57
C ARG A 133 -32.89 -19.06 38.50
N HIS A 134 -31.97 -20.03 38.60
CA HIS A 134 -30.78 -20.10 37.74
C HIS A 134 -30.56 -21.49 37.16
N THR A 135 -29.94 -21.54 35.99
CA THR A 135 -29.29 -22.76 35.51
C THR A 135 -27.94 -22.90 36.19
N ILE A 136 -27.72 -24.03 36.87
CA ILE A 136 -26.56 -24.24 37.73
C ILE A 136 -25.47 -25.01 36.97
N GLY A 137 -24.24 -24.51 37.01
CA GLY A 137 -23.05 -25.26 36.63
C GLY A 137 -22.55 -26.10 37.80
N PHE A 138 -22.40 -27.41 37.61
CA PHE A 138 -21.83 -28.31 38.62
C PHE A 138 -20.36 -28.57 38.32
N VAL A 139 -19.49 -28.38 39.31
CA VAL A 139 -18.05 -28.66 39.21
C VAL A 139 -17.69 -29.73 40.23
N GLU A 140 -17.10 -30.83 39.76
CA GLU A 140 -16.68 -31.92 40.65
C GLU A 140 -15.52 -31.48 41.54
N PRO A 141 -15.54 -31.81 42.85
CA PRO A 141 -14.55 -31.34 43.81
C PRO A 141 -13.14 -31.92 43.57
N ASP A 142 -13.06 -33.07 42.90
CA ASP A 142 -11.81 -33.81 42.69
C ASP A 142 -10.96 -33.24 41.51
N ILE A 143 -11.46 -32.23 40.81
CA ILE A 143 -10.79 -31.63 39.65
C ILE A 143 -9.71 -30.64 40.12
N PRO A 144 -8.52 -30.59 39.47
CA PRO A 144 -7.54 -29.55 39.74
C PRO A 144 -8.10 -28.13 39.61
N VAL A 145 -7.71 -27.21 40.52
CA VAL A 145 -8.26 -25.84 40.60
C VAL A 145 -8.07 -25.06 39.30
N ASP A 146 -7.00 -25.30 38.55
CA ASP A 146 -6.73 -24.68 37.25
C ASP A 146 -7.72 -25.11 36.16
N LEU A 147 -8.07 -26.40 36.14
CA LEU A 147 -9.06 -26.93 35.23
C LEU A 147 -10.47 -26.48 35.63
N MET A 148 -10.76 -26.37 36.94
CA MET A 148 -12.00 -25.74 37.42
C MET A 148 -12.12 -24.29 36.94
N ALA A 149 -11.08 -23.48 37.17
CA ALA A 149 -11.03 -22.09 36.74
C ALA A 149 -11.20 -21.96 35.22
N HIS A 150 -10.60 -22.87 34.45
CA HIS A 150 -10.75 -22.90 33.00
C HIS A 150 -12.19 -23.20 32.57
N ARG A 151 -12.83 -24.24 33.12
CA ARG A 151 -14.23 -24.59 32.79
C ARG A 151 -15.23 -23.50 33.16
N ILE A 152 -15.05 -22.88 34.33
CA ILE A 152 -15.88 -21.75 34.77
C ILE A 152 -15.69 -20.56 33.83
N PHE A 153 -14.45 -20.25 33.47
CA PHE A 153 -14.14 -19.15 32.55
C PHE A 153 -14.73 -19.39 31.14
N GLU A 154 -14.64 -20.61 30.61
CA GLU A 154 -15.26 -20.97 29.33
C GLU A 154 -16.79 -20.86 29.38
N SER A 155 -17.40 -21.35 30.46
CA SER A 155 -18.85 -21.22 30.67
C SER A 155 -19.27 -19.75 30.75
N PHE A 156 -18.45 -18.91 31.40
CA PHE A 156 -18.65 -17.47 31.43
C PHE A 156 -18.54 -16.84 30.04
N LEU A 157 -17.53 -17.18 29.24
CA LEU A 157 -17.41 -16.70 27.87
C LEU A 157 -18.60 -17.14 27.02
N ALA A 158 -18.96 -18.42 27.07
CA ALA A 158 -20.11 -18.96 26.36
C ALA A 158 -21.40 -18.24 26.75
N ALA A 159 -21.62 -17.96 28.04
CA ALA A 159 -22.78 -17.21 28.49
C ALA A 159 -22.73 -15.73 28.07
N HIS A 160 -21.57 -15.09 28.14
CA HIS A 160 -21.37 -13.72 27.66
C HIS A 160 -21.73 -13.61 26.17
N PHE A 161 -21.17 -14.48 25.34
CA PHE A 161 -21.46 -14.53 23.91
C PHE A 161 -22.90 -14.96 23.63
N ALA A 162 -23.44 -15.92 24.36
CA ALA A 162 -24.82 -16.35 24.14
C ALA A 162 -25.85 -15.27 24.48
N MET A 163 -25.51 -14.39 25.41
CA MET A 163 -26.36 -13.25 25.73
C MET A 163 -26.21 -12.10 24.74
N GLU A 164 -25.03 -11.91 24.15
CA GLU A 164 -24.87 -10.93 23.07
C GLU A 164 -25.41 -11.45 21.72
N PHE A 165 -25.47 -12.78 21.52
CA PHE A 165 -25.61 -13.37 20.17
C PHE A 165 -26.47 -14.67 20.05
N GLY A 166 -26.99 -15.27 21.13
CA GLY A 166 -27.75 -16.54 21.13
C GLY A 166 -26.92 -17.80 21.46
N GLN A 167 -27.54 -18.95 21.73
CA GLN A 167 -26.82 -20.18 22.16
C GLN A 167 -25.77 -20.64 21.13
N ILE A 168 -24.49 -20.64 21.53
CA ILE A 168 -23.36 -21.05 20.67
C ILE A 168 -22.47 -22.03 21.43
N ARG A 169 -22.01 -23.08 20.74
CA ARG A 169 -20.94 -23.97 21.21
C ARG A 169 -19.59 -23.38 20.83
N TYR A 170 -18.72 -23.23 21.84
CA TYR A 170 -17.36 -22.73 21.70
C TYR A 170 -16.39 -23.91 21.51
N GLU A 171 -15.56 -23.87 20.47
CA GLU A 171 -14.40 -24.75 20.32
C GLU A 171 -13.13 -23.87 20.27
N PRO A 172 -12.18 -24.06 21.20
CA PRO A 172 -10.95 -23.28 21.24
C PRO A 172 -9.88 -23.95 20.40
N GLU A 173 -9.75 -23.58 19.12
CA GLU A 173 -8.55 -23.95 18.37
C GLU A 173 -7.86 -22.72 17.73
N ASP A 174 -6.67 -22.46 18.27
CA ASP A 174 -5.74 -21.35 18.02
C ASP A 174 -4.99 -21.52 16.65
N GLN A 175 -5.62 -22.13 15.65
CA GLN A 175 -4.95 -22.62 14.43
C GLN A 175 -4.40 -21.51 13.51
N HIS A 176 -4.83 -20.25 13.66
CA HIS A 176 -4.49 -19.16 12.74
C HIS A 176 -3.84 -17.95 13.43
N ARG A 177 -3.24 -18.11 14.61
CA ARG A 177 -2.63 -16.99 15.35
C ARG A 177 -1.56 -16.25 14.54
N ASP A 178 -0.70 -17.01 13.85
CA ASP A 178 0.35 -16.48 12.95
C ASP A 178 -0.23 -15.70 11.75
N LEU A 179 -1.49 -15.95 11.36
CA LEU A 179 -2.18 -15.31 10.24
C LEU A 179 -2.46 -13.83 10.51
N PHE A 180 -2.76 -13.49 11.76
CA PHE A 180 -3.16 -12.14 12.18
C PHE A 180 -2.00 -11.33 12.78
N ASP A 181 -0.99 -11.99 13.35
CA ASP A 181 0.19 -11.34 13.91
C ASP A 181 1.09 -10.70 12.83
N ALA A 182 1.01 -11.17 11.58
CA ALA A 182 1.75 -10.63 10.44
C ALA A 182 1.24 -9.26 9.92
N ILE A 183 0.02 -8.86 10.31
CA ILE A 183 -0.66 -7.66 9.80
C ILE A 183 -0.85 -6.62 10.93
N SER A 184 -0.19 -6.82 12.08
CA SER A 184 -0.33 -5.98 13.28
C SER A 184 0.39 -4.62 13.19
N ASP A 185 0.29 -3.93 12.05
CA ASP A 185 0.56 -2.49 11.96
C ASP A 185 -0.76 -1.72 12.08
N GLY A 186 -1.06 -1.31 13.32
CA GLY A 186 -1.82 -0.09 13.61
C GLY A 186 -3.36 -0.16 13.57
N LYS A 187 -3.96 -0.24 14.76
CA LYS A 187 -5.28 0.35 15.11
C LYS A 187 -6.56 -0.22 14.45
N ALA A 188 -6.67 -1.53 14.28
CA ALA A 188 -7.87 -2.17 13.72
C ALA A 188 -9.09 -2.31 14.67
N LEU A 189 -9.05 -1.75 15.89
CA LEU A 189 -10.09 -1.96 16.89
C LEU A 189 -10.38 -0.71 17.73
N ASP A 190 -10.93 0.31 17.08
CA ASP A 190 -11.75 1.36 17.69
C ASP A 190 -12.50 2.08 16.56
N ASP A 191 -13.33 3.06 16.90
CA ASP A 191 -13.89 4.09 16.01
C ASP A 191 -12.82 4.69 15.07
N SER A 192 -11.53 4.53 15.42
CA SER A 192 -10.37 4.77 14.57
C SER A 192 -10.44 4.12 13.19
N ASP A 193 -11.10 2.99 12.98
CA ASP A 193 -11.26 2.41 11.63
C ASP A 193 -12.23 3.24 10.79
N VAL A 194 -13.37 3.64 11.36
CA VAL A 194 -14.32 4.54 10.69
C VAL A 194 -13.65 5.90 10.49
N THR A 195 -12.98 6.45 11.50
CA THR A 195 -12.22 7.70 11.38
C THR A 195 -11.07 7.59 10.37
N THR A 196 -10.43 6.43 10.20
CA THR A 196 -9.37 6.23 9.19
C THR A 196 -9.94 6.07 7.79
N LEU A 197 -11.07 5.37 7.64
CA LEU A 197 -11.79 5.26 6.37
C LEU A 197 -12.37 6.61 5.97
N GLU A 198 -12.93 7.35 6.92
CA GLU A 198 -13.41 8.71 6.75
C GLU A 198 -12.29 9.73 6.60
N SER A 199 -11.13 9.56 7.23
CA SER A 199 -10.00 10.46 6.96
C SER A 199 -9.47 10.23 5.56
N ARG A 200 -9.50 8.99 5.07
CA ARG A 200 -9.21 8.67 3.65
C ARG A 200 -10.29 9.24 2.72
N ASP A 201 -11.55 9.17 3.11
CA ASP A 201 -12.69 9.70 2.36
C ASP A 201 -12.74 11.24 2.40
N ALA A 202 -12.36 11.87 3.50
CA ALA A 202 -12.21 13.30 3.69
C ALA A 202 -10.96 13.82 2.97
N GLU A 203 -9.82 13.12 3.04
CA GLU A 203 -8.69 13.40 2.13
C GLU A 203 -9.12 13.34 0.65
N GLN A 204 -10.20 12.61 0.33
CA GLN A 204 -10.83 12.53 -1.00
C GLN A 204 -11.93 13.57 -1.26
N THR A 205 -12.65 14.07 -0.26
CA THR A 205 -13.84 14.94 -0.40
C THR A 205 -13.70 16.34 0.21
N GLY A 206 -12.66 16.60 1.03
CA GLY A 206 -12.43 17.87 1.71
C GLY A 206 -12.28 17.76 3.24
N PRO A 207 -12.45 18.86 4.01
CA PRO A 207 -12.25 18.83 5.45
C PRO A 207 -13.15 17.78 6.12
N SER A 208 -12.60 17.06 7.10
CA SER A 208 -13.36 16.14 7.95
C SER A 208 -14.56 16.89 8.55
N LEU A 209 -15.76 16.51 8.15
CA LEU A 209 -17.00 17.24 8.48
C LEU A 209 -17.44 17.08 9.94
N LEU A 210 -16.68 16.33 10.75
CA LEU A 210 -17.22 15.71 11.96
C LEU A 210 -16.29 15.74 13.18
N ASP A 211 -15.14 16.41 13.08
CA ASP A 211 -14.44 16.84 14.29
C ASP A 211 -15.00 18.22 14.67
N ASP A 212 -15.96 18.26 15.59
CA ASP A 212 -16.55 19.51 16.08
C ASP A 212 -15.59 20.27 17.00
N ALA A 213 -14.47 19.65 17.40
CA ALA A 213 -13.51 20.23 18.34
C ALA A 213 -12.99 21.62 17.92
N PRO A 214 -12.62 21.88 16.66
CA PRO A 214 -12.19 23.22 16.22
C PRO A 214 -13.35 24.21 16.23
N GLN A 215 -14.56 23.77 15.85
CA GLN A 215 -15.75 24.63 15.69
C GLN A 215 -16.35 25.05 17.04
N CYS A 216 -16.22 24.18 18.04
CA CYS A 216 -16.71 24.42 19.40
C CYS A 216 -15.61 24.90 20.35
N SER A 217 -14.42 25.24 19.84
CA SER A 217 -13.30 25.74 20.65
C SER A 217 -13.33 27.27 20.81
N GLY A 218 -13.41 27.72 22.07
CA GLY A 218 -13.16 29.10 22.47
C GLY A 218 -14.39 29.96 22.79
N PRO A 219 -14.18 31.14 23.41
CA PRO A 219 -15.27 31.96 23.96
C PRO A 219 -16.26 32.48 22.91
N LEU A 220 -15.80 32.69 21.67
CA LEU A 220 -16.64 33.18 20.59
C LEU A 220 -17.66 32.12 20.11
N ALA A 221 -17.25 30.84 20.06
CA ALA A 221 -18.15 29.75 19.70
C ALA A 221 -19.27 29.58 20.74
N ALA A 222 -18.94 29.71 22.03
CA ALA A 222 -19.91 29.66 23.12
C ALA A 222 -20.98 30.78 23.03
N LEU A 223 -20.61 31.95 22.49
CA LEU A 223 -21.55 33.06 22.25
C LEU A 223 -22.41 32.85 21.00
N LEU A 224 -21.82 32.34 19.92
CA LEU A 224 -22.49 32.22 18.62
C LEU A 224 -23.34 30.95 18.50
N GLN A 225 -22.94 29.87 19.15
CA GLN A 225 -23.58 28.56 19.09
C GLN A 225 -23.62 27.88 20.47
N PRO A 226 -24.26 28.50 21.48
CA PRO A 226 -24.23 28.02 22.86
C PRO A 226 -24.74 26.58 23.01
N ALA A 227 -25.75 26.18 22.24
CA ALA A 227 -26.28 24.81 22.25
C ALA A 227 -25.29 23.78 21.67
N ALA A 228 -24.53 24.15 20.63
CA ALA A 228 -23.53 23.26 20.03
C ALA A 228 -22.34 23.05 20.98
N VAL A 229 -21.85 24.14 21.60
CA VAL A 229 -20.77 24.08 22.59
C VAL A 229 -21.21 23.29 23.82
N ALA A 230 -22.43 23.52 24.34
CA ALA A 230 -22.95 22.74 25.46
C ALA A 230 -23.05 21.25 25.12
N ALA A 231 -23.59 20.89 23.96
CA ALA A 231 -23.66 19.49 23.52
C ALA A 231 -22.26 18.85 23.40
N TYR A 232 -21.29 19.58 22.85
CA TYR A 232 -19.91 19.14 22.74
C TYR A 232 -19.26 18.92 24.11
N GLU A 233 -19.40 19.86 25.05
CA GLU A 233 -18.88 19.72 26.42
C GLU A 233 -19.48 18.52 27.15
N GLN A 234 -20.80 18.31 27.03
CA GLN A 234 -21.46 17.13 27.59
C GLN A 234 -20.88 15.85 26.97
N ARG A 235 -20.65 15.82 25.65
CA ARG A 235 -20.05 14.67 24.97
C ARG A 235 -18.62 14.41 25.45
N VAL A 236 -17.80 15.43 25.64
CA VAL A 236 -16.43 15.28 26.18
C VAL A 236 -16.45 14.67 27.58
N GLU A 237 -17.32 15.16 28.47
CA GLU A 237 -17.44 14.61 29.82
C GLU A 237 -17.99 13.18 29.79
N ALA A 238 -18.89 12.85 28.86
CA ALA A 238 -19.33 11.47 28.66
C ALA A 238 -18.17 10.54 28.26
N HIS A 239 -17.27 10.97 27.37
CA HIS A 239 -16.10 10.18 26.98
C HIS A 239 -15.14 9.98 28.15
N ARG A 240 -14.93 11.02 28.98
CA ARG A 240 -14.17 10.89 30.23
C ARG A 240 -14.82 9.87 31.17
N ALA A 241 -16.15 9.92 31.34
CA ALA A 241 -16.90 8.97 32.15
C ALA A 241 -16.79 7.53 31.62
N ILE A 242 -16.81 7.32 30.30
CA ILE A 242 -16.55 6.01 29.67
C ILE A 242 -15.15 5.51 30.02
N GLY A 243 -14.13 6.39 29.93
CA GLY A 243 -12.75 6.05 30.32
C GLY A 243 -12.61 5.66 31.80
N LEU A 244 -13.47 6.20 32.66
CA LEU A 244 -13.57 5.86 34.09
C LEU A 244 -14.49 4.66 34.36
N ALA A 245 -15.09 4.04 33.33
CA ALA A 245 -16.10 2.99 33.42
C ALA A 245 -17.38 3.38 34.19
N ASP A 246 -17.68 4.68 34.31
CA ASP A 246 -18.97 5.17 34.85
C ASP A 246 -19.98 5.38 33.71
N TYR A 247 -20.56 4.26 33.26
CA TYR A 247 -21.51 4.25 32.15
C TYR A 247 -22.82 4.97 32.47
N GLY A 248 -23.24 5.00 33.74
CA GLY A 248 -24.43 5.73 34.14
C GLY A 248 -24.25 7.24 34.00
N CYS A 249 -23.07 7.75 34.38
CA CYS A 249 -22.71 9.14 34.15
C CYS A 249 -22.59 9.46 32.66
N ALA A 250 -21.94 8.59 31.89
CA ALA A 250 -21.82 8.74 30.44
C ALA A 250 -23.18 8.82 29.73
N ILE A 251 -24.14 7.95 30.07
CA ILE A 251 -25.50 7.99 29.54
C ILE A 251 -26.17 9.35 29.81
N ARG A 252 -26.10 9.84 31.06
CA ARG A 252 -26.72 11.13 31.43
C ARG A 252 -26.13 12.29 30.65
N HIS A 253 -24.81 12.32 30.48
CA HIS A 253 -24.15 13.37 29.71
C HIS A 253 -24.52 13.30 28.22
N LEU A 254 -24.58 12.11 27.63
CA LEU A 254 -25.01 11.96 26.23
C LEU A 254 -26.50 12.31 26.03
N GLN A 255 -27.37 12.00 27.00
CA GLN A 255 -28.77 12.43 26.98
C GLN A 255 -28.88 13.95 27.04
N ARG A 256 -28.13 14.62 27.91
CA ARG A 256 -28.06 16.10 27.98
C ARG A 256 -27.51 16.71 26.68
N ALA A 257 -26.52 16.06 26.05
CA ALA A 257 -26.03 16.51 24.76
C ALA A 257 -27.15 16.51 23.71
N LEU A 258 -28.02 15.48 23.72
CA LEU A 258 -29.19 15.38 22.85
C LEU A 258 -30.33 16.33 23.24
N GLU A 259 -30.45 16.71 24.51
CA GLU A 259 -31.38 17.78 24.93
C GLU A 259 -30.99 19.13 24.31
N HIS A 260 -29.68 19.42 24.25
CA HIS A 260 -29.18 20.64 23.61
C HIS A 260 -29.22 20.57 22.08
N ARG A 261 -28.88 19.42 21.50
CA ARG A 261 -28.83 19.22 20.05
C ARG A 261 -29.38 17.82 19.66
N PRO A 262 -30.70 17.69 19.44
CA PRO A 262 -31.34 16.39 19.19
C PRO A 262 -30.87 15.68 17.91
N LEU A 263 -30.41 16.46 16.93
CA LEU A 263 -29.87 16.01 15.65
C LEU A 263 -28.33 16.00 15.64
N ASP A 264 -27.69 15.90 16.80
CA ASP A 264 -26.24 15.68 16.86
C ASP A 264 -25.91 14.23 16.48
N LEU A 265 -25.29 14.03 15.32
CA LEU A 265 -24.95 12.70 14.80
C LEU A 265 -24.17 11.89 15.84
N MET A 266 -23.14 12.50 16.41
CA MET A 266 -22.23 11.84 17.33
C MET A 266 -22.88 11.46 18.66
N SER A 267 -23.63 12.36 19.29
CA SER A 267 -24.32 12.03 20.54
C SER A 267 -25.35 10.92 20.35
N ASN A 268 -26.07 10.90 19.21
CA ASN A 268 -26.97 9.80 18.86
C ASN A 268 -26.21 8.47 18.69
N PHE A 269 -25.12 8.47 17.93
CA PHE A 269 -24.28 7.30 17.70
C PHE A 269 -23.68 6.74 19.00
N TRP A 270 -23.03 7.58 19.80
CA TRP A 270 -22.36 7.17 21.03
C TRP A 270 -23.35 6.67 22.09
N LEU A 271 -24.51 7.32 22.22
CA LEU A 271 -25.54 6.85 23.15
C LEU A 271 -26.10 5.49 22.72
N ALA A 272 -26.38 5.32 21.42
CA ALA A 272 -26.84 4.04 20.90
C ALA A 272 -25.79 2.93 21.08
N SER A 273 -24.52 3.23 20.78
CA SER A 273 -23.40 2.31 21.00
C SER A 273 -23.31 1.89 22.47
N LEU A 274 -23.44 2.84 23.40
CA LEU A 274 -23.41 2.56 24.83
C LEU A 274 -24.57 1.65 25.26
N TYR A 275 -25.79 1.89 24.77
CA TYR A 275 -26.95 1.04 25.04
C TYR A 275 -26.80 -0.37 24.48
N VAL A 276 -26.36 -0.52 23.22
CA VAL A 276 -26.10 -1.83 22.60
C VAL A 276 -25.06 -2.60 23.40
N ASN A 277 -23.96 -1.95 23.77
CA ASN A 277 -22.88 -2.59 24.53
C ASN A 277 -23.30 -2.96 25.96
N LEU A 278 -24.24 -2.25 26.59
CA LEU A 278 -24.80 -2.67 27.88
C LEU A 278 -25.75 -3.86 27.72
N GLY A 279 -26.38 -4.02 26.55
CA GLY A 279 -27.20 -5.17 26.19
C GLY A 279 -28.48 -5.30 27.01
N ARG A 280 -28.99 -4.20 27.55
CA ARG A 280 -30.27 -4.15 28.26
C ARG A 280 -31.38 -4.02 27.22
N LYS A 281 -32.29 -5.00 27.13
CA LYS A 281 -33.41 -4.99 26.17
C LYS A 281 -34.14 -3.63 26.03
N PRO A 282 -34.58 -2.95 27.11
CA PRO A 282 -35.29 -1.67 26.98
C PRO A 282 -34.41 -0.53 26.44
N ASP A 283 -33.11 -0.57 26.73
CA ASP A 283 -32.16 0.41 26.22
C ASP A 283 -31.82 0.14 24.75
N CYS A 284 -31.79 -1.14 24.32
CA CYS A 284 -31.58 -1.52 22.93
C CYS A 284 -32.70 -1.07 21.99
N GLU A 285 -33.97 -1.05 22.43
CA GLU A 285 -35.05 -0.48 21.62
C GLU A 285 -34.81 1.02 21.33
N ARG A 286 -34.43 1.78 22.36
CA ARG A 286 -34.02 3.19 22.17
C ARG A 286 -32.76 3.30 21.30
N ALA A 287 -31.83 2.36 21.43
CA ALA A 287 -30.61 2.35 20.64
C ALA A 287 -30.89 2.20 19.14
N LYS A 288 -31.91 1.44 18.75
CA LYS A 288 -32.34 1.33 17.34
C LYS A 288 -32.75 2.68 16.78
N GLU A 289 -33.65 3.38 17.48
CA GLU A 289 -34.14 4.71 17.06
C GLU A 289 -33.01 5.74 16.95
N LEU A 290 -32.11 5.77 17.95
CA LEU A 290 -30.96 6.66 17.97
C LEU A 290 -29.97 6.34 16.84
N SER A 291 -29.69 5.06 16.61
CA SER A 291 -28.80 4.60 15.54
C SER A 291 -29.35 4.92 14.16
N GLU A 292 -30.64 4.68 13.94
CA GLU A 292 -31.28 5.01 12.66
C GLU A 292 -31.29 6.52 12.41
N ARG A 293 -31.55 7.33 13.45
CA ARG A 293 -31.44 8.79 13.35
C ARG A 293 -30.03 9.22 12.99
N ALA A 294 -29.01 8.69 13.68
CA ALA A 294 -27.61 8.99 13.36
C ALA A 294 -27.25 8.60 11.92
N ALA A 295 -27.74 7.46 11.44
CA ALA A 295 -27.50 6.99 10.08
C ALA A 295 -28.10 7.96 9.03
N ARG A 296 -29.35 8.41 9.23
CA ARG A 296 -30.00 9.36 8.32
C ARG A 296 -29.29 10.72 8.30
N ILE A 297 -28.81 11.20 9.45
CA ILE A 297 -28.03 12.44 9.53
C ILE A 297 -26.71 12.26 8.74
N ALA A 298 -26.00 11.15 8.98
CA ALA A 298 -24.75 10.84 8.29
C ALA A 298 -24.91 10.76 6.77
N LEU A 299 -25.99 10.16 6.27
CA LEU A 299 -26.30 10.15 4.84
C LEU A 299 -26.55 11.56 4.29
N GLY A 300 -27.27 12.41 5.03
CA GLY A 300 -27.51 13.80 4.65
C GLY A 300 -26.25 14.66 4.61
N GLU A 301 -25.27 14.34 5.46
CA GLU A 301 -23.96 14.99 5.53
C GLU A 301 -22.92 14.39 4.56
N GLY A 302 -23.29 13.36 3.80
CA GLY A 302 -22.38 12.70 2.85
C GLY A 302 -21.31 11.82 3.50
N ALA A 303 -21.58 11.26 4.68
CA ALA A 303 -20.68 10.39 5.45
C ALA A 303 -21.15 8.91 5.40
N PRO A 304 -20.94 8.18 4.29
CA PRO A 304 -21.47 6.83 4.08
C PRO A 304 -20.96 5.80 5.10
N PHE A 305 -19.69 5.89 5.53
CA PHE A 305 -19.11 4.95 6.49
C PHE A 305 -19.72 5.08 7.89
N ARG A 306 -20.02 6.31 8.33
CA ARG A 306 -20.74 6.55 9.59
C ARG A 306 -22.20 6.15 9.53
N ALA A 307 -22.84 6.35 8.38
CA ALA A 307 -24.17 5.82 8.15
C ALA A 307 -24.17 4.30 8.29
N ALA A 308 -23.23 3.62 7.64
CA ALA A 308 -23.06 2.18 7.74
C ALA A 308 -22.78 1.74 9.18
N ALA A 309 -21.85 2.38 9.89
CA ALA A 309 -21.56 2.07 11.30
C ALA A 309 -22.78 2.24 12.21
N SER A 310 -23.60 3.27 11.97
CA SER A 310 -24.84 3.51 12.71
C SER A 310 -25.88 2.42 12.41
N TYR A 311 -26.06 2.03 11.15
CA TYR A 311 -26.94 0.92 10.79
C TYR A 311 -26.47 -0.43 11.36
N MET A 312 -25.16 -0.66 11.46
CA MET A 312 -24.63 -1.84 12.15
C MET A 312 -25.02 -1.88 13.63
N LEU A 313 -25.03 -0.74 14.33
CA LEU A 313 -25.51 -0.66 15.72
C LEU A 313 -27.00 -0.96 15.82
N ALA A 314 -27.81 -0.45 14.88
CA ALA A 314 -29.24 -0.78 14.81
C ALA A 314 -29.48 -2.28 14.59
N ALA A 315 -28.68 -2.92 13.73
CA ALA A 315 -28.75 -4.36 13.50
C ALA A 315 -28.42 -5.16 14.77
N ARG A 316 -27.33 -4.81 15.46
CA ARG A 316 -26.96 -5.45 16.74
C ARG A 316 -28.03 -5.24 17.81
N ALA A 317 -28.63 -4.06 17.89
CA ALA A 317 -29.71 -3.77 18.82
C ALA A 317 -30.94 -4.66 18.53
N GLY A 318 -31.32 -4.82 17.25
CA GLY A 318 -32.42 -5.70 16.82
C GLY A 318 -32.20 -7.18 17.20
N HIS A 319 -30.96 -7.66 17.14
CA HIS A 319 -30.63 -8.99 17.63
C HIS A 319 -30.87 -9.14 19.14
N ILE A 320 -30.41 -8.19 19.95
CA ILE A 320 -30.57 -8.24 21.42
C ILE A 320 -32.04 -8.15 21.83
N THR A 321 -32.87 -7.42 21.08
CA THR A 321 -34.31 -7.32 21.32
C THR A 321 -35.10 -8.54 20.80
N GLY A 322 -34.46 -9.43 20.03
CA GLY A 322 -35.08 -10.64 19.49
C GLY A 322 -35.88 -10.41 18.21
N GLN A 323 -35.52 -9.40 17.42
CA GLN A 323 -36.15 -9.03 16.15
C GLN A 323 -35.18 -9.25 14.98
N PRO A 324 -34.94 -10.51 14.56
CA PRO A 324 -33.90 -10.85 13.58
C PRO A 324 -34.18 -10.31 12.16
N ASP A 325 -35.44 -10.18 11.76
CA ASP A 325 -35.81 -9.68 10.43
C ASP A 325 -35.46 -8.19 10.26
N GLU A 326 -35.74 -7.39 11.30
CA GLU A 326 -35.37 -5.97 11.33
C GLU A 326 -33.86 -5.80 11.41
N ALA A 327 -33.18 -6.64 12.21
CA ALA A 327 -31.73 -6.65 12.30
C ALA A 327 -31.09 -6.88 10.92
N LEU A 328 -31.60 -7.85 10.16
CA LEU A 328 -31.14 -8.16 8.80
C LEU A 328 -31.39 -6.98 7.84
N ALA A 329 -32.52 -6.29 7.95
CA ALA A 329 -32.82 -5.12 7.13
C ALA A 329 -31.81 -3.98 7.39
N TYR A 330 -31.51 -3.68 8.65
CA TYR A 330 -30.49 -2.68 9.00
C TYR A 330 -29.08 -3.09 8.54
N ALA A 331 -28.72 -4.38 8.65
CA ALA A 331 -27.44 -4.86 8.16
C ALA A 331 -27.29 -4.71 6.63
N ARG A 332 -28.38 -4.89 5.86
CA ARG A 332 -28.39 -4.60 4.42
C ARG A 332 -28.22 -3.11 4.14
N GLN A 333 -28.93 -2.25 4.86
CA GLN A 333 -28.77 -0.80 4.74
C GLN A 333 -27.34 -0.35 5.03
N ALA A 334 -26.65 -1.00 5.98
CA ALA A 334 -25.24 -0.71 6.25
C ALA A 334 -24.34 -0.99 5.03
N VAL A 335 -24.55 -2.13 4.34
CA VAL A 335 -23.79 -2.49 3.14
C VAL A 335 -24.17 -1.63 1.95
N GLU A 336 -25.44 -1.22 1.82
CA GLU A 336 -25.90 -0.29 0.78
C GLU A 336 -25.29 1.10 0.96
N ALA A 337 -25.22 1.60 2.20
CA ALA A 337 -24.62 2.89 2.51
C ALA A 337 -23.11 2.91 2.23
N ALA A 338 -22.39 1.85 2.58
CA ALA A 338 -20.95 1.75 2.31
C ALA A 338 -20.56 0.37 1.75
N PRO A 339 -20.68 0.16 0.42
CA PRO A 339 -20.42 -1.15 -0.22
C PRO A 339 -18.99 -1.68 -0.07
N SER A 340 -18.04 -0.77 0.14
CA SER A 340 -16.62 -1.04 0.36
C SER A 340 -16.25 -1.28 1.83
N TYR A 341 -17.19 -1.14 2.76
CA TYR A 341 -16.93 -1.31 4.19
C TYR A 341 -17.01 -2.77 4.61
N ALA A 342 -15.85 -3.43 4.75
CA ALA A 342 -15.78 -4.85 5.06
C ALA A 342 -16.50 -5.25 6.37
N LYS A 343 -16.51 -4.39 7.40
CA LYS A 343 -17.22 -4.68 8.66
C LYS A 343 -18.73 -4.72 8.49
N ALA A 344 -19.30 -3.84 7.66
CA ALA A 344 -20.73 -3.89 7.35
C ALA A 344 -21.12 -5.23 6.71
N ARG A 345 -20.26 -5.81 5.86
CA ARG A 345 -20.49 -7.14 5.29
C ARG A 345 -20.38 -8.27 6.31
N ILE A 346 -19.45 -8.17 7.28
CA ILE A 346 -19.37 -9.14 8.38
C ILE A 346 -20.62 -9.06 9.26
N GLU A 347 -21.13 -7.86 9.55
CA GLU A 347 -22.41 -7.71 10.25
C GLU A 347 -23.57 -8.32 9.47
N LEU A 348 -23.61 -8.12 8.15
CA LEU A 348 -24.61 -8.77 7.31
C LEU A 348 -24.48 -10.30 7.33
N ALA A 349 -23.26 -10.84 7.27
CA ALA A 349 -23.00 -12.27 7.41
C ALA A 349 -23.46 -12.79 8.77
N ARG A 350 -23.20 -12.05 9.85
CA ARG A 350 -23.67 -12.37 11.21
C ARG A 350 -25.20 -12.49 11.27
N ASN A 351 -25.91 -11.53 10.67
CA ASN A 351 -27.37 -11.53 10.61
C ASN A 351 -27.91 -12.70 9.76
N TRP A 352 -27.22 -13.08 8.68
CA TRP A 352 -27.57 -14.27 7.90
C TRP A 352 -27.39 -15.58 8.69
N LEU A 353 -26.34 -15.69 9.50
CA LEU A 353 -26.14 -16.86 10.36
C LEU A 353 -27.19 -16.94 11.47
N ALA A 354 -27.55 -15.80 12.07
CA ALA A 354 -28.60 -15.73 13.08
C ALA A 354 -29.98 -16.16 12.54
N THR A 355 -30.23 -15.99 11.23
CA THR A 355 -31.43 -16.48 10.54
C THR A 355 -31.28 -17.90 9.98
N GLY A 356 -30.11 -18.54 10.15
CA GLY A 356 -29.83 -19.90 9.73
C GLY A 356 -29.39 -20.06 8.26
N VAL A 357 -29.15 -18.96 7.54
CA VAL A 357 -28.81 -18.98 6.11
C VAL A 357 -27.29 -18.92 5.90
N GLN A 358 -26.61 -20.06 6.01
CA GLN A 358 -25.15 -20.15 5.96
C GLN A 358 -24.54 -19.76 4.60
N ASP A 359 -25.17 -20.15 3.48
CA ASP A 359 -24.64 -19.88 2.14
C ASP A 359 -24.49 -18.39 1.83
N GLN A 360 -25.45 -17.58 2.28
CA GLN A 360 -25.41 -16.12 2.09
C GLN A 360 -24.38 -15.48 3.01
N ALA A 361 -24.24 -15.99 4.24
CA ALA A 361 -23.21 -15.55 5.16
C ALA A 361 -21.81 -15.76 4.57
N MET A 362 -21.54 -16.93 3.99
CA MET A 362 -20.23 -17.22 3.37
C MET A 362 -19.91 -16.30 2.19
N LYS A 363 -20.89 -15.98 1.33
CA LYS A 363 -20.70 -15.02 0.24
C LYS A 363 -20.31 -13.64 0.74
N GLU A 364 -20.90 -13.19 1.85
CA GLU A 364 -20.55 -11.90 2.44
C GLU A 364 -19.19 -11.93 3.15
N ILE A 365 -18.81 -13.06 3.76
CA ILE A 365 -17.45 -13.28 4.33
C ILE A 365 -16.39 -13.24 3.22
N GLU A 366 -16.62 -13.91 2.09
CA GLU A 366 -15.74 -13.87 0.93
C GLU A 366 -15.55 -12.45 0.39
N ARG A 367 -16.65 -11.71 0.25
CA ARG A 367 -16.62 -10.31 -0.17
C ARG A 367 -15.87 -9.44 0.83
N ALA A 368 -16.11 -9.61 2.13
CA ALA A 368 -15.39 -8.90 3.18
C ALA A 368 -13.88 -9.17 3.12
N ALA A 369 -13.48 -10.44 2.95
CA ALA A 369 -12.07 -10.83 2.81
C ALA A 369 -11.39 -10.22 1.58
N SER A 370 -12.14 -10.07 0.48
CA SER A 370 -11.66 -9.43 -0.75
C SER A 370 -11.43 -7.92 -0.59
N LEU A 371 -12.26 -7.27 0.24
CA LEU A 371 -12.17 -5.84 0.54
C LEU A 371 -11.06 -5.55 1.55
N TYR A 372 -11.06 -6.28 2.67
CA TYR A 372 -10.09 -6.12 3.75
C TYR A 372 -9.86 -7.44 4.47
N PHE A 373 -8.87 -8.22 4.02
CA PHE A 373 -8.54 -9.53 4.59
C PHE A 373 -8.50 -9.59 6.13
N PRO A 374 -7.91 -8.61 6.86
CA PRO A 374 -7.87 -8.66 8.31
C PRO A 374 -9.24 -8.61 8.99
N SER A 375 -10.31 -8.22 8.27
CA SER A 375 -11.67 -8.29 8.77
C SER A 375 -12.06 -9.72 9.18
N LEU A 376 -11.47 -10.74 8.53
CA LEU A 376 -11.70 -12.14 8.90
C LEU A 376 -11.34 -12.45 10.35
N ARG A 377 -10.50 -11.64 11.01
CA ARG A 377 -10.22 -11.82 12.45
C ARG A 377 -11.49 -11.83 13.28
N GLU A 378 -12.45 -10.95 12.96
CA GLU A 378 -13.73 -10.89 13.66
C GLU A 378 -14.53 -12.20 13.45
N VAL A 379 -14.48 -12.79 12.25
CA VAL A 379 -15.11 -14.09 11.94
C VAL A 379 -14.49 -15.23 12.76
N PHE A 380 -13.21 -15.14 13.11
CA PHE A 380 -12.53 -16.16 13.93
C PHE A 380 -12.80 -16.02 15.43
N VAL A 381 -12.82 -14.78 15.92
CA VAL A 381 -13.08 -14.50 17.33
C VAL A 381 -14.56 -14.72 17.67
N ASP A 382 -15.45 -14.42 16.73
CA ASP A 382 -16.89 -14.50 16.96
C ASP A 382 -17.39 -15.95 16.88
N PRO A 383 -17.94 -16.49 17.99
CA PRO A 383 -18.42 -17.86 18.03
C PRO A 383 -19.58 -18.14 17.05
N LEU A 384 -20.39 -17.15 16.64
CA LEU A 384 -21.50 -17.38 15.70
C LEU A 384 -21.04 -18.02 14.38
N PHE A 385 -19.83 -17.67 13.96
CA PHE A 385 -19.22 -18.17 12.73
C PHE A 385 -18.59 -19.57 12.88
N SER A 386 -18.66 -20.19 14.06
CA SER A 386 -18.25 -21.60 14.27
C SER A 386 -18.94 -22.55 13.29
N THR A 387 -20.22 -22.29 12.99
CA THR A 387 -21.02 -23.09 12.06
C THR A 387 -20.47 -23.10 10.63
N VAL A 388 -19.74 -22.06 10.24
CA VAL A 388 -19.11 -21.91 8.92
C VAL A 388 -17.58 -21.98 9.00
N ARG A 389 -17.03 -22.48 10.12
CA ARG A 389 -15.59 -22.49 10.38
C ARG A 389 -14.81 -23.29 9.33
N THR A 390 -15.31 -24.46 8.95
CA THR A 390 -14.69 -25.32 7.92
C THR A 390 -14.57 -24.59 6.58
N GLN A 391 -15.66 -23.98 6.12
CA GLN A 391 -15.70 -23.22 4.86
C GLN A 391 -14.79 -21.98 4.93
N THR A 392 -14.74 -21.32 6.10
CA THR A 392 -13.86 -20.16 6.31
C THR A 392 -12.38 -20.58 6.32
N ASN A 393 -12.04 -21.75 6.88
CA ASN A 393 -10.70 -22.32 6.83
C ASN A 393 -10.28 -22.67 5.40
N GLU A 394 -11.18 -23.29 4.63
CA GLU A 394 -10.96 -23.57 3.20
C GLU A 394 -10.75 -22.28 2.39
N LEU A 395 -11.55 -21.25 2.65
CA LEU A 395 -11.38 -19.93 2.04
C LEU A 395 -9.99 -19.37 2.34
N ILE A 396 -9.53 -19.40 3.61
CA ILE A 396 -8.20 -18.92 3.98
C ILE A 396 -7.10 -19.70 3.27
N GLU A 397 -7.19 -21.03 3.24
CA GLU A 397 -6.21 -21.86 2.54
C GLU A 397 -6.20 -21.59 1.03
N SER A 398 -7.37 -21.36 0.42
CA SER A 398 -7.45 -20.97 -0.98
C SER A 398 -6.78 -19.60 -1.22
N LEU A 399 -7.02 -18.62 -0.35
CA LEU A 399 -6.41 -17.28 -0.43
C LEU A 399 -4.91 -17.33 -0.17
N ARG A 400 -4.46 -18.21 0.74
CA ARG A 400 -3.04 -18.48 1.00
C ARG A 400 -2.36 -19.03 -0.24
N ARG A 401 -2.93 -20.06 -0.88
CA ARG A 401 -2.40 -20.64 -2.12
C ARG A 401 -2.33 -19.60 -3.23
N GLN A 402 -3.40 -18.83 -3.46
CA GLN A 402 -3.41 -17.74 -4.46
C GLN A 402 -2.33 -16.69 -4.19
N LEU A 403 -2.08 -16.35 -2.92
CA LEU A 403 -1.03 -15.41 -2.54
C LEU A 403 0.37 -15.98 -2.82
N ILE A 404 0.62 -17.23 -2.44
CA ILE A 404 1.91 -17.90 -2.68
C ILE A 404 2.15 -18.04 -4.19
N ASP A 405 1.15 -18.48 -4.94
CA ASP A 405 1.22 -18.58 -6.41
C ASP A 405 1.52 -17.23 -7.06
N GLY A 406 0.88 -16.15 -6.57
CA GLY A 406 1.16 -14.79 -7.01
C GLY A 406 2.60 -14.38 -6.71
N ALA A 407 3.11 -14.69 -5.52
CA ALA A 407 4.49 -14.41 -5.13
C ALA A 407 5.50 -15.20 -6.00
N VAL A 408 5.22 -16.48 -6.28
CA VAL A 408 6.05 -17.31 -7.17
C VAL A 408 6.09 -16.73 -8.58
N ARG A 409 4.96 -16.27 -9.13
CA ARG A 409 4.92 -15.60 -10.45
C ARG A 409 5.79 -14.35 -10.48
N ILE A 410 5.75 -13.53 -9.43
CA ILE A 410 6.63 -12.36 -9.28
C ILE A 410 8.10 -12.78 -9.30
N LEU A 411 8.47 -13.85 -8.59
CA LEU A 411 9.85 -14.37 -8.59
C LEU A 411 10.30 -14.94 -9.93
N VAL A 412 9.38 -15.54 -10.71
CA VAL A 412 9.69 -15.98 -12.09
C VAL A 412 10.02 -14.77 -12.97
N THR A 413 9.27 -13.68 -12.85
CA THR A 413 9.57 -12.43 -13.55
C THR A 413 10.89 -11.81 -13.06
N GLU A 414 11.20 -11.88 -11.75
CA GLU A 414 12.50 -11.46 -11.22
C GLU A 414 13.65 -12.18 -11.92
N ARG A 415 13.55 -13.50 -12.12
CA ARG A 415 14.60 -14.28 -12.80
C ARG A 415 14.83 -13.83 -14.23
N GLN A 416 13.76 -13.53 -14.96
CA GLN A 416 13.83 -13.04 -16.34
C GLN A 416 14.43 -11.62 -16.41
N LEU A 417 14.07 -10.75 -15.47
CA LEU A 417 14.65 -9.40 -15.41
C LEU A 417 16.11 -9.42 -14.94
N ALA A 418 16.47 -10.34 -14.04
CA ALA A 418 17.83 -10.48 -13.54
C ALA A 418 18.81 -10.85 -14.67
N THR A 419 18.43 -11.80 -15.56
CA THR A 419 19.23 -12.12 -16.77
C THR A 419 19.35 -10.91 -17.69
N MET A 420 18.27 -10.11 -17.81
CA MET A 420 18.28 -8.84 -18.54
C MET A 420 19.06 -7.71 -17.86
N VAL A 421 19.57 -7.83 -16.64
CA VAL A 421 20.48 -6.82 -16.06
C VAL A 421 21.89 -7.41 -15.85
N GLY A 422 22.06 -8.72 -16.09
CA GLY A 422 23.30 -9.43 -15.79
C GLY A 422 23.52 -9.65 -14.29
N GLN A 423 22.43 -9.71 -13.52
CA GLN A 423 22.45 -9.99 -12.08
C GLN A 423 21.84 -11.37 -11.79
N LEU A 424 22.09 -11.91 -10.59
CA LEU A 424 21.46 -13.15 -10.12
C LEU A 424 20.17 -12.83 -9.38
N ALA A 425 19.11 -13.59 -9.67
CA ALA A 425 17.88 -13.50 -8.89
C ALA A 425 18.12 -13.98 -7.47
N THR A 426 17.58 -13.25 -6.50
CA THR A 426 17.85 -13.51 -5.07
C THR A 426 16.67 -14.15 -4.35
N GLY A 427 15.45 -14.00 -4.88
CA GLY A 427 14.25 -14.55 -4.28
C GLY A 427 14.07 -16.05 -4.51
N TYR A 428 13.84 -16.78 -3.43
CA TYR A 428 13.39 -18.17 -3.43
C TYR A 428 12.29 -18.35 -2.38
N LEU A 429 11.23 -19.09 -2.76
CA LEU A 429 10.10 -19.43 -1.90
C LEU A 429 9.99 -20.96 -1.84
N PRO A 430 10.33 -21.59 -0.70
CA PRO A 430 9.97 -22.99 -0.42
C PRO A 430 8.45 -23.22 -0.45
N ASP A 431 8.01 -24.44 -0.76
CA ASP A 431 6.58 -24.79 -0.84
C ASP A 431 5.84 -24.62 0.50
N ASP A 432 6.53 -24.75 1.64
CA ASP A 432 5.97 -24.57 2.99
C ASP A 432 6.26 -23.18 3.59
N THR A 433 6.36 -22.16 2.74
CA THR A 433 6.67 -20.81 3.24
C THR A 433 5.47 -20.18 3.97
N ALA A 434 5.72 -19.69 5.18
CA ALA A 434 4.77 -18.84 5.90
C ALA A 434 4.38 -17.61 5.07
N ARG A 435 3.09 -17.25 5.11
CA ARG A 435 2.52 -16.15 4.30
C ARG A 435 3.27 -14.82 4.45
N LYS A 436 3.63 -14.45 5.68
CA LYS A 436 4.36 -13.19 5.95
C LYS A 436 5.66 -13.14 5.16
N ARG A 437 6.43 -14.22 5.21
CA ARG A 437 7.68 -14.35 4.45
C ARG A 437 7.42 -14.31 2.94
N ALA A 438 6.34 -14.92 2.45
CA ALA A 438 5.96 -14.82 1.03
C ALA A 438 5.64 -13.38 0.61
N ILE A 439 4.93 -12.61 1.44
CA ILE A 439 4.64 -11.18 1.20
C ILE A 439 5.94 -10.37 1.18
N ASP A 440 6.80 -10.55 2.19
CA ASP A 440 8.03 -9.76 2.33
C ASP A 440 9.00 -10.04 1.17
N VAL A 441 9.17 -11.31 0.81
CA VAL A 441 9.99 -11.73 -0.34
C VAL A 441 9.43 -11.18 -1.65
N ALA A 442 8.10 -11.22 -1.85
CA ALA A 442 7.46 -10.66 -3.02
C ALA A 442 7.64 -9.14 -3.08
N LYS A 443 7.37 -8.39 -2.01
CA LYS A 443 7.56 -6.94 -1.97
C LYS A 443 8.99 -6.53 -2.28
N ALA A 444 9.97 -7.21 -1.68
CA ALA A 444 11.38 -6.98 -1.94
C ALA A 444 11.75 -7.28 -3.41
N SER A 445 11.17 -8.35 -3.99
CA SER A 445 11.33 -8.69 -5.41
C SER A 445 10.76 -7.61 -6.31
N VAL A 446 9.52 -7.16 -6.07
CA VAL A 446 8.86 -6.11 -6.86
C VAL A 446 9.68 -4.81 -6.84
N ALA A 447 10.19 -4.40 -5.68
CA ALA A 447 11.03 -3.21 -5.56
C ALA A 447 12.33 -3.34 -6.38
N ARG A 448 13.01 -4.49 -6.32
CA ARG A 448 14.20 -4.75 -7.16
C ARG A 448 13.88 -4.71 -8.65
N GLN A 449 12.78 -5.33 -9.05
CA GLN A 449 12.34 -5.34 -10.45
C GLN A 449 12.06 -3.93 -10.96
N GLN A 450 11.41 -3.09 -10.16
CA GLN A 450 11.16 -1.70 -10.52
C GLN A 450 12.46 -0.91 -10.70
N GLU A 451 13.44 -1.09 -9.81
CA GLU A 451 14.76 -0.46 -9.94
C GLU A 451 15.52 -0.94 -11.18
N TRP A 452 15.44 -2.24 -11.50
CA TRP A 452 16.03 -2.80 -12.71
C TRP A 452 15.41 -2.24 -13.99
N VAL A 453 14.08 -2.15 -14.05
CA VAL A 453 13.38 -1.55 -15.19
C VAL A 453 13.77 -0.09 -15.35
N ARG A 454 13.80 0.68 -14.25
CA ARG A 454 14.25 2.08 -14.22
C ARG A 454 15.70 2.22 -14.71
N SER A 455 16.60 1.35 -14.29
CA SER A 455 18.00 1.33 -14.75
C SER A 455 18.12 1.05 -16.25
N LEU A 456 17.36 0.07 -16.77
CA LEU A 456 17.35 -0.26 -18.20
C LEU A 456 16.75 0.87 -19.05
N ILE A 457 15.67 1.51 -18.57
CA ILE A 457 15.09 2.69 -19.24
C ILE A 457 16.11 3.84 -19.24
N GLY A 458 16.75 4.15 -18.12
CA GLY A 458 17.77 5.20 -18.05
C GLY A 458 18.98 4.93 -18.96
N GLN A 459 19.41 3.67 -19.09
CA GLN A 459 20.46 3.29 -20.06
C GLN A 459 20.02 3.52 -21.51
N ALA A 460 18.79 3.11 -21.85
CA ALA A 460 18.25 3.31 -23.18
C ALA A 460 18.05 4.79 -23.51
N GLU A 461 17.59 5.61 -22.56
CA GLU A 461 17.51 7.07 -22.70
C GLU A 461 18.90 7.68 -22.92
N ALA A 462 19.91 7.26 -22.17
CA ALA A 462 21.28 7.73 -22.35
C ALA A 462 21.86 7.32 -23.72
N ASP A 463 21.56 6.12 -24.22
CA ASP A 463 22.02 5.66 -25.53
C ASP A 463 21.27 6.33 -26.68
N VAL A 464 19.96 6.60 -26.54
CA VAL A 464 19.19 7.40 -27.49
C VAL A 464 19.62 8.87 -27.47
N ALA A 465 19.99 9.41 -26.30
CA ALA A 465 20.50 10.77 -26.17
C ALA A 465 21.84 11.00 -26.90
N LYS A 466 22.63 9.94 -27.13
CA LYS A 466 23.82 9.98 -28.00
C LYS A 466 23.46 10.17 -29.48
N LEU A 467 22.22 9.85 -29.88
CA LEU A 467 21.72 9.98 -31.25
C LEU A 467 20.99 11.31 -31.51
N THR A 468 20.52 12.02 -30.47
CA THR A 468 19.80 13.28 -30.64
C THR A 468 20.74 14.45 -30.97
N PRO A 469 20.33 15.35 -31.89
CA PRO A 469 21.20 16.35 -32.50
C PRO A 469 21.71 17.44 -31.54
N THR A 470 21.05 17.65 -30.40
CA THR A 470 21.48 18.64 -29.38
C THR A 470 22.77 18.27 -28.66
N ASN A 471 23.17 16.99 -28.66
CA ASN A 471 24.49 16.53 -28.22
C ASN A 471 25.36 16.02 -29.39
N GLY A 472 24.87 16.14 -30.63
CA GLY A 472 25.55 15.68 -31.84
C GLY A 472 26.67 16.62 -32.28
N SER A 473 27.65 16.88 -31.41
CA SER A 473 28.90 17.54 -31.82
C SER A 473 29.49 16.83 -33.03
N VAL A 474 29.36 15.51 -33.10
CA VAL A 474 29.90 14.68 -34.18
C VAL A 474 29.25 14.95 -35.53
N ARG A 475 27.93 15.14 -35.61
CA ARG A 475 27.25 15.40 -36.89
C ARG A 475 27.46 16.83 -37.35
N PHE A 476 27.43 17.78 -36.40
CA PHE A 476 27.74 19.18 -36.67
C PHE A 476 29.22 19.39 -37.03
N GLU A 477 30.15 18.70 -36.36
CA GLU A 477 31.58 18.67 -36.70
C GLU A 477 31.80 18.05 -38.08
N LEU A 478 31.08 16.97 -38.42
CA LEU A 478 31.12 16.39 -39.76
C LEU A 478 30.61 17.37 -40.81
N ASP A 479 29.43 17.97 -40.62
CA ASP A 479 28.83 18.85 -41.60
C ASP A 479 29.64 20.15 -41.77
N SER A 480 30.20 20.68 -40.69
CA SER A 480 31.10 21.85 -40.74
C SER A 480 32.47 21.52 -41.35
N GLU A 481 33.06 20.37 -41.05
CA GLU A 481 34.30 19.93 -41.71
C GLU A 481 34.08 19.59 -43.19
N ILE A 482 32.94 19.00 -43.56
CA ILE A 482 32.52 18.77 -44.95
C ILE A 482 32.44 20.10 -45.69
N LEU A 483 31.81 21.11 -45.09
CA LEU A 483 31.68 22.44 -45.69
C LEU A 483 33.05 23.10 -45.89
N ILE A 484 33.92 23.04 -44.88
CA ILE A 484 35.29 23.58 -44.96
C ILE A 484 36.12 22.85 -46.00
N LEU A 485 35.98 21.52 -46.12
CA LEU A 485 36.68 20.75 -47.14
C LEU A 485 36.13 21.01 -48.54
N ASP A 486 34.81 21.10 -48.73
CA ASP A 486 34.21 21.43 -50.02
C ASP A 486 34.70 22.81 -50.48
N GLU A 487 34.72 23.79 -49.57
CA GLU A 487 35.24 25.12 -49.86
C GLU A 487 36.74 25.09 -50.22
N ARG A 488 37.58 24.37 -49.45
CA ARG A 488 39.00 24.23 -49.78
C ARG A 488 39.24 23.48 -51.08
N VAL A 489 38.49 22.42 -51.37
CA VAL A 489 38.59 21.67 -52.62
C VAL A 489 38.13 22.55 -53.78
N ARG A 490 37.07 23.34 -53.63
CA ARG A 490 36.59 24.29 -54.64
C ARG A 490 37.61 25.40 -54.90
N VAL A 491 38.19 26.00 -53.85
CA VAL A 491 39.23 27.03 -53.97
C VAL A 491 40.50 26.47 -54.59
N ASN A 492 40.98 25.31 -54.14
CA ASN A 492 42.20 24.69 -54.66
C ASN A 492 42.01 24.13 -56.07
N SER A 493 40.84 23.59 -56.40
CA SER A 493 40.52 23.14 -57.78
C SER A 493 40.34 24.32 -58.73
N ALA A 494 39.75 25.44 -58.30
CA ALA A 494 39.71 26.66 -59.09
C ALA A 494 41.12 27.25 -59.30
N MET A 495 41.97 27.22 -58.26
CA MET A 495 43.37 27.65 -58.38
C MET A 495 44.17 26.73 -59.31
N LEU A 496 43.98 25.41 -59.22
CA LEU A 496 44.62 24.43 -60.08
C LEU A 496 44.11 24.55 -61.53
N ALA A 497 42.81 24.75 -61.75
CA ALA A 497 42.23 24.97 -63.07
C ALA A 497 42.74 26.29 -63.69
N ALA A 498 42.84 27.36 -62.90
CA ALA A 498 43.46 28.61 -63.34
C ALA A 498 44.94 28.41 -63.71
N GLN A 499 45.71 27.64 -62.91
CA GLN A 499 47.09 27.29 -63.22
C GLN A 499 47.21 26.37 -64.44
N GLU A 500 46.26 25.46 -64.65
CA GLU A 500 46.25 24.53 -65.77
C GLU A 500 45.88 25.22 -67.09
N VAL A 501 44.95 26.19 -67.07
CA VAL A 501 44.66 27.07 -68.21
C VAL A 501 45.87 27.94 -68.57
N ASP A 502 46.57 28.46 -67.56
CA ASP A 502 47.80 29.25 -67.74
C ASP A 502 48.99 28.37 -68.23
N HIS A 503 48.95 27.06 -67.97
CA HIS A 503 50.00 26.10 -68.38
C HIS A 503 49.71 25.40 -69.72
N GLY A 504 48.44 25.20 -70.06
CA GLY A 504 47.98 24.36 -71.15
C GLY A 504 48.18 24.96 -72.54
N HIS A 505 48.05 26.28 -72.69
CA HIS A 505 47.98 26.86 -74.05
C HIS A 505 49.20 27.64 -74.53
N LEU A 506 50.03 28.22 -73.65
CA LEU A 506 51.15 29.07 -74.11
C LEU A 506 52.51 28.72 -73.51
N VAL A 507 52.59 28.31 -72.24
CA VAL A 507 53.89 28.13 -71.56
C VAL A 507 54.48 26.72 -71.75
N GLY A 508 53.66 25.67 -71.75
CA GLY A 508 54.12 24.30 -71.99
C GLY A 508 54.59 24.06 -73.44
N TRP A 509 53.85 24.61 -74.40
CA TRP A 509 54.19 24.55 -75.82
C TRP A 509 55.43 25.40 -76.14
N SER A 510 55.50 26.65 -75.67
CA SER A 510 56.68 27.50 -75.89
C SER A 510 57.94 27.00 -75.17
N ALA A 511 57.82 26.41 -73.98
CA ALA A 511 58.97 25.81 -73.31
C ALA A 511 59.46 24.55 -74.03
N ARG A 512 58.56 23.66 -74.48
CA ARG A 512 58.91 22.47 -75.26
C ARG A 512 59.51 22.85 -76.60
N LEU A 513 58.85 23.72 -77.36
CA LEU A 513 59.36 24.30 -78.59
C LEU A 513 60.71 24.98 -78.35
N GLY A 514 60.86 25.77 -77.28
CA GLY A 514 62.13 26.41 -76.92
C GLY A 514 63.26 25.40 -76.68
N THR A 515 62.99 24.27 -76.00
CA THR A 515 63.95 23.16 -75.90
C THR A 515 64.24 22.51 -77.26
N TYR A 516 63.21 22.23 -78.08
CA TYR A 516 63.42 21.59 -79.37
C TYR A 516 64.17 22.50 -80.35
N TRP A 517 63.85 23.78 -80.39
CA TRP A 517 64.53 24.79 -81.20
C TRP A 517 65.94 25.09 -80.70
N SER A 518 66.19 25.06 -79.40
CA SER A 518 67.57 25.20 -78.88
C SER A 518 68.43 23.96 -79.15
N ILE A 519 67.85 22.75 -79.11
CA ILE A 519 68.55 21.51 -79.51
C ILE A 519 68.80 21.51 -81.02
N ALA A 520 67.80 21.85 -81.83
CA ALA A 520 67.94 21.95 -83.28
C ALA A 520 68.94 23.04 -83.67
N GLY A 521 68.88 24.21 -83.04
CA GLY A 521 69.83 25.31 -83.24
C GLY A 521 71.25 24.93 -82.82
N ALA A 522 71.41 24.20 -81.70
CA ALA A 522 72.71 23.70 -81.28
C ALA A 522 73.28 22.67 -82.27
N LEU A 523 72.46 21.76 -82.80
CA LEU A 523 72.85 20.81 -83.85
C LEU A 523 73.25 21.52 -85.14
N VAL A 524 72.49 22.51 -85.59
CA VAL A 524 72.81 23.31 -86.77
C VAL A 524 74.12 24.08 -86.57
N GLY A 525 74.29 24.75 -85.44
CA GLY A 525 75.55 25.44 -85.12
C GLY A 525 76.74 24.49 -85.05
N PHE A 526 76.54 23.27 -84.56
CA PHE A 526 77.58 22.24 -84.49
C PHE A 526 77.96 21.71 -85.89
N LEU A 527 76.97 21.49 -86.76
CA LEU A 527 77.21 21.10 -88.16
C LEU A 527 77.91 22.22 -88.95
N ILE A 528 77.55 23.49 -88.71
CA ILE A 528 78.24 24.63 -89.29
C ILE A 528 79.68 24.73 -88.76
N ALA A 529 79.91 24.43 -87.47
CA ALA A 529 81.26 24.40 -86.91
C ALA A 529 82.14 23.34 -87.60
N ILE A 530 81.60 22.13 -87.80
CA ILE A 530 82.28 21.04 -88.53
C ILE A 530 82.61 21.48 -89.96
N ARG A 531 81.65 22.09 -90.66
CA ARG A 531 81.87 22.59 -92.03
C ARG A 531 82.91 23.71 -92.07
N SER A 532 82.88 24.65 -91.12
CA SER A 532 83.87 25.74 -91.07
C SER A 532 85.29 25.21 -90.86
N TRP A 533 85.44 24.13 -90.08
CA TRP A 533 86.72 23.45 -89.92
C TRP A 533 87.20 22.76 -91.19
N SER A 534 86.31 22.16 -91.99
CA SER A 534 86.72 21.56 -93.28
C SER A 534 87.20 22.59 -94.30
N TYR A 535 86.79 23.86 -94.17
CA TYR A 535 87.24 24.98 -95.01
C TYR A 535 88.41 25.79 -94.40
N GLY A 536 89.01 25.33 -93.30
CA GLY A 536 90.23 25.93 -92.73
C GLY A 536 90.03 27.13 -91.78
N SER A 537 88.80 27.57 -91.53
CA SER A 537 88.52 28.67 -90.58
C SER A 537 88.28 28.13 -89.17
N LYS A 538 89.36 28.04 -88.38
CA LYS A 538 89.33 27.51 -86.99
C LYS A 538 88.56 28.41 -86.01
N LEU A 539 88.63 29.73 -86.18
CA LEU A 539 87.99 30.70 -85.27
C LEU A 539 86.46 30.63 -85.37
N ASN A 540 85.92 30.59 -86.59
CA ASN A 540 84.47 30.52 -86.82
C ASN A 540 83.88 29.19 -86.34
N GLY A 541 84.62 28.08 -86.51
CA GLY A 541 84.22 26.78 -85.97
C GLY A 541 84.10 26.78 -84.45
N PHE A 542 85.07 27.38 -83.76
CA PHE A 542 85.03 27.49 -82.29
C PHE A 542 83.91 28.39 -81.77
N LEU A 543 83.68 29.53 -82.43
CA LEU A 543 82.63 30.48 -82.05
C LEU A 543 81.22 29.85 -82.19
N MET A 544 81.00 29.08 -83.27
CA MET A 544 79.74 28.36 -83.46
C MET A 544 79.53 27.24 -82.44
N LEU A 545 80.59 26.57 -82.00
CA LEU A 545 80.53 25.59 -80.91
C LEU A 545 80.10 26.23 -79.58
N LEU A 546 80.59 27.43 -79.26
CA LEU A 546 80.17 28.20 -78.08
C LEU A 546 78.70 28.63 -78.17
N VAL A 547 78.24 29.08 -79.34
CA VAL A 547 76.83 29.41 -79.57
C VAL A 547 75.94 28.17 -79.41
N SER A 548 76.35 27.03 -79.96
CA SER A 548 75.65 25.75 -79.79
C SER A 548 75.57 25.33 -78.31
N ALA A 549 76.68 25.44 -77.57
CA ALA A 549 76.71 25.14 -76.14
C ALA A 549 75.80 26.09 -75.33
N GLY A 550 75.80 27.39 -75.66
CA GLY A 550 74.94 28.40 -75.03
C GLY A 550 73.45 28.16 -75.28
N LEU A 551 73.07 27.79 -76.51
CA LEU A 551 71.69 27.41 -76.84
C LEU A 551 71.27 26.15 -76.08
N MET A 552 72.13 25.13 -76.04
CA MET A 552 71.86 23.89 -75.29
C MET A 552 71.68 24.15 -73.78
N TYR A 553 72.48 25.05 -73.21
CA TYR A 553 72.35 25.47 -71.81
C TYR A 553 71.04 26.23 -71.54
N LEU A 554 70.61 27.12 -72.45
CA LEU A 554 69.32 27.81 -72.34
C LEU A 554 68.13 26.84 -72.42
N GLY A 555 68.19 25.88 -73.34
CA GLY A 555 67.23 24.78 -73.42
C GLY A 555 67.17 23.95 -72.14
N TYR A 556 68.32 23.56 -71.61
CA TYR A 556 68.42 22.84 -70.34
C TYR A 556 67.84 23.64 -69.16
N ARG A 557 68.13 24.94 -69.06
CA ARG A 557 67.62 25.81 -67.99
C ARG A 557 66.10 25.99 -68.06
N ALA A 558 65.54 26.14 -69.27
CA ALA A 558 64.10 26.21 -69.49
C ALA A 558 63.42 24.88 -69.09
N HIS A 559 64.00 23.76 -69.50
CA HIS A 559 63.52 22.43 -69.14
C HIS A 559 63.57 22.15 -67.63
N ARG A 560 64.65 22.58 -66.96
CA ARG A 560 64.80 22.45 -65.51
C ARG A 560 63.75 23.25 -64.74
N ARG A 561 63.46 24.49 -65.16
CA ARG A 561 62.39 25.31 -64.57
C ARG A 561 61.00 24.68 -64.77
N TYR A 562 60.75 24.13 -65.95
CA TYR A 562 59.51 23.40 -66.24
C TYR A 562 59.36 22.15 -65.35
N ARG A 563 60.42 21.35 -65.20
CA ARG A 563 60.40 20.19 -64.28
C ARG A 563 60.15 20.58 -62.84
N LEU A 564 60.81 21.62 -62.32
CA LEU A 564 60.64 22.07 -60.93
C LEU A 564 59.21 22.56 -60.65
N ARG A 565 58.55 23.20 -61.62
CA ARG A 565 57.15 23.60 -61.50
C ARG A 565 56.19 22.41 -61.56
N LEU A 566 56.46 21.44 -62.44
CA LEU A 566 55.71 20.18 -62.52
C LEU A 566 55.82 19.33 -61.25
N THR A 567 57.00 19.30 -60.62
CA THR A 567 57.16 18.62 -59.33
C THR A 567 56.36 19.35 -58.25
N GLY A 568 56.42 20.69 -58.21
CA GLY A 568 55.62 21.47 -57.26
C GLY A 568 54.11 21.31 -57.41
N THR A 569 53.58 21.20 -58.64
CA THR A 569 52.15 20.91 -58.85
C THR A 569 51.80 19.47 -58.50
N ARG A 570 52.66 18.50 -58.81
CA ARG A 570 52.49 17.10 -58.39
C ARG A 570 52.49 16.95 -56.87
N ASP A 571 53.37 17.65 -56.16
CA ASP A 571 53.45 17.62 -54.70
C ASP A 571 52.17 18.21 -54.07
N LYS A 572 51.66 19.32 -54.62
CA LYS A 572 50.37 19.90 -54.20
C LYS A 572 49.19 18.97 -54.44
N ILE A 573 49.14 18.31 -55.60
CA ILE A 573 48.11 17.30 -55.91
C ILE A 573 48.25 16.10 -54.96
N GLY A 574 49.47 15.69 -54.64
CA GLY A 574 49.76 14.62 -53.67
C GLY A 574 49.26 14.97 -52.27
N LEU A 575 49.49 16.20 -51.80
CA LEU A 575 48.99 16.70 -50.51
C LEU A 575 47.46 16.72 -50.47
N LEU A 576 46.80 17.25 -51.51
CA LEU A 576 45.34 17.26 -51.61
C LEU A 576 44.75 15.84 -51.61
N LYS A 577 45.37 14.90 -52.32
CA LYS A 577 44.96 13.49 -52.31
C LYS A 577 45.13 12.86 -50.92
N ALA A 578 46.21 13.17 -50.21
CA ALA A 578 46.45 12.68 -48.86
C ALA A 578 45.42 13.25 -47.86
N GLU A 579 45.08 14.55 -47.97
CA GLU A 579 44.04 15.18 -47.16
C GLU A 579 42.66 14.61 -47.44
N LEU A 580 42.28 14.43 -48.71
CA LEU A 580 41.03 13.77 -49.11
C LEU A 580 40.95 12.33 -48.59
N SER A 581 42.06 11.59 -48.62
CA SER A 581 42.11 10.23 -48.07
C SER A 581 41.97 10.21 -46.54
N ARG A 582 42.62 11.13 -45.82
CA ARG A 582 42.46 11.29 -44.36
C ARG A 582 41.02 11.63 -44.00
N PHE A 583 40.40 12.53 -44.76
CA PHE A 583 39.00 12.90 -44.60
C PHE A 583 38.07 11.71 -44.83
N GLY A 584 38.23 10.98 -45.94
CA GLY A 584 37.46 9.76 -46.22
C GLY A 584 37.59 8.71 -45.13
N ASN A 585 38.80 8.53 -44.58
CA ASN A 585 39.02 7.61 -43.45
C ASN A 585 38.32 8.08 -42.16
N ARG A 586 38.31 9.38 -41.88
CA ARG A 586 37.61 9.96 -40.71
C ARG A 586 36.10 9.85 -40.87
N GLN A 587 35.55 10.16 -42.04
CA GLN A 587 34.14 9.99 -42.35
C GLN A 587 33.71 8.52 -42.22
N ALA A 588 34.52 7.58 -42.69
CA ALA A 588 34.26 6.15 -42.52
C ALA A 588 34.33 5.72 -41.04
N ALA A 589 35.25 6.27 -40.25
CA ALA A 589 35.34 6.00 -38.82
C ALA A 589 34.12 6.51 -38.04
N LEU A 590 33.70 7.75 -38.30
CA LEU A 590 32.51 8.35 -37.69
C LEU A 590 31.21 7.65 -38.15
N GLY A 591 31.14 7.24 -39.42
CA GLY A 591 30.05 6.41 -39.93
C GLY A 591 29.92 5.07 -39.19
N ARG A 592 31.05 4.40 -38.91
CA ARG A 592 31.06 3.18 -38.09
C ARG A 592 30.61 3.44 -36.65
N GLN A 593 31.07 4.52 -36.02
CA GLN A 593 30.64 4.90 -34.67
C GLN A 593 29.13 5.20 -34.61
N LEU A 594 28.59 5.90 -35.61
CA LEU A 594 27.15 6.18 -35.68
C LEU A 594 26.34 4.90 -35.81
N VAL A 595 26.77 3.97 -36.67
CA VAL A 595 26.11 2.66 -36.83
C VAL A 595 26.18 1.86 -35.53
N GLU A 596 27.32 1.87 -34.83
CA GLU A 596 27.49 1.23 -33.53
C GLU A 596 26.57 1.83 -32.46
N TRP A 597 26.45 3.16 -32.39
CA TRP A 597 25.52 3.83 -31.49
C TRP A 597 24.06 3.55 -31.85
N GLN A 598 23.72 3.51 -33.13
CA GLN A 598 22.37 3.13 -33.58
C GLN A 598 22.01 1.70 -33.18
N HIS A 599 22.95 0.75 -33.34
CA HIS A 599 22.75 -0.62 -32.90
C HIS A 599 22.63 -0.73 -31.38
N THR A 600 23.48 -0.02 -30.63
CA THR A 600 23.45 0.01 -29.16
C THR A 600 22.13 0.61 -28.65
N ALA A 601 21.72 1.76 -29.19
CA ALA A 601 20.46 2.41 -28.85
C ALA A 601 19.27 1.51 -29.19
N LYS A 602 19.25 0.89 -30.38
CA LYS A 602 18.18 -0.04 -30.76
C LYS A 602 18.10 -1.24 -29.80
N HIS A 603 19.23 -1.87 -29.50
CA HIS A 603 19.26 -3.00 -28.57
C HIS A 603 18.86 -2.61 -27.14
N SER A 604 19.33 -1.45 -26.65
CA SER A 604 18.97 -0.94 -25.32
C SER A 604 17.47 -0.61 -25.21
N THR A 605 16.88 0.00 -26.25
CA THR A 605 15.46 0.34 -26.30
C THR A 605 14.56 -0.89 -26.38
N GLU A 606 14.93 -1.90 -27.19
CA GLU A 606 14.23 -3.20 -27.23
C GLU A 606 14.29 -3.90 -25.86
N ARG A 607 15.46 -3.95 -25.22
CA ARG A 607 15.65 -4.54 -23.89
C ARG A 607 14.85 -3.81 -22.80
N ALA A 608 14.83 -2.48 -22.82
CA ALA A 608 14.05 -1.68 -21.88
C ALA A 608 12.53 -1.89 -22.09
N ARG A 609 12.07 -1.97 -23.34
CA ARG A 609 10.67 -2.26 -23.67
C ARG A 609 10.26 -3.66 -23.18
N GLU A 610 11.08 -4.67 -23.43
CA GLU A 610 10.81 -6.04 -22.97
C GLU A 610 10.78 -6.13 -21.44
N ALA A 611 11.72 -5.46 -20.77
CA ALA A 611 11.77 -5.39 -19.32
C ALA A 611 10.52 -4.71 -18.72
N LEU A 612 10.09 -3.58 -19.27
CA LEU A 612 8.85 -2.91 -18.88
C LEU A 612 7.64 -3.83 -19.10
N ARG A 613 7.59 -4.54 -20.24
CA ARG A 613 6.51 -5.50 -20.53
C ARG A 613 6.45 -6.62 -19.51
N LEU A 614 7.60 -7.23 -19.19
CA LEU A 614 7.69 -8.30 -18.20
C LEU A 614 7.25 -7.81 -16.83
N PHE A 615 7.66 -6.60 -16.43
CA PHE A 615 7.28 -6.04 -15.14
C PHE A 615 5.79 -5.71 -15.07
N GLU A 616 5.21 -4.99 -16.03
CA GLU A 616 3.81 -4.59 -16.00
C GLU A 616 2.87 -5.80 -16.19
N LYS A 617 3.14 -6.67 -17.17
CA LYS A 617 2.28 -7.82 -17.49
C LYS A 617 2.55 -9.04 -16.60
N GLY A 618 3.78 -9.23 -16.13
CA GLY A 618 4.15 -10.35 -15.27
C GLY A 618 3.93 -10.04 -13.80
N THR A 619 4.49 -8.93 -13.32
CA THR A 619 4.49 -8.59 -11.90
C THR A 619 3.30 -7.73 -11.51
N LEU A 620 3.07 -6.59 -12.15
CA LEU A 620 1.96 -5.70 -11.78
C LEU A 620 0.58 -6.28 -12.11
N SER A 621 0.47 -7.32 -12.91
CA SER A 621 -0.82 -7.97 -13.20
C SER A 621 -1.33 -8.85 -12.06
N GLN A 622 -0.51 -9.19 -11.05
CA GLN A 622 -0.95 -10.07 -9.97
C GLN A 622 -2.13 -9.45 -9.19
N SER A 623 -3.18 -10.22 -8.95
CA SER A 623 -4.43 -9.72 -8.34
C SER A 623 -4.25 -9.31 -6.88
N ASN A 624 -3.35 -9.98 -6.16
CA ASN A 624 -3.20 -9.78 -4.72
C ASN A 624 -2.38 -8.52 -4.38
N ARG A 625 -3.07 -7.47 -3.91
CA ARG A 625 -2.47 -6.17 -3.57
C ARG A 625 -1.40 -6.26 -2.47
N LEU A 626 -1.47 -7.27 -1.59
CA LEU A 626 -0.53 -7.41 -0.47
C LEU A 626 0.90 -7.71 -0.92
N LEU A 627 1.09 -8.21 -2.15
CA LEU A 627 2.40 -8.56 -2.70
C LEU A 627 3.20 -7.35 -3.18
N PHE A 628 2.58 -6.17 -3.23
CA PHE A 628 3.18 -4.96 -3.78
C PHE A 628 3.60 -4.00 -2.67
N PRO A 629 4.74 -3.30 -2.82
CA PRO A 629 5.16 -2.23 -1.92
C PRO A 629 4.52 -0.88 -2.30
N PHE A 630 3.71 -0.82 -3.35
CA PHE A 630 3.14 0.41 -3.89
C PHE A 630 1.81 0.77 -3.23
N ALA A 631 1.53 2.07 -3.12
CA ALA A 631 0.25 2.55 -2.66
C ALA A 631 -0.86 2.24 -3.70
N SER A 632 -2.11 2.22 -3.23
CA SER A 632 -3.27 2.24 -4.13
C SER A 632 -3.60 3.66 -4.53
N LEU A 633 -4.39 3.84 -5.60
CA LEU A 633 -4.86 5.16 -6.04
C LEU A 633 -5.65 5.91 -4.94
N PHE A 634 -6.26 5.17 -4.02
CA PHE A 634 -7.03 5.71 -2.89
C PHE A 634 -6.19 6.06 -1.66
N SER A 635 -4.97 5.53 -1.57
CA SER A 635 -4.11 5.65 -0.40
C SER A 635 -2.78 6.34 -0.68
N GLY A 636 -2.49 6.64 -1.95
CA GLY A 636 -1.23 7.27 -2.37
C GLY A 636 -1.18 8.74 -1.98
N ARG A 637 -0.06 9.14 -1.40
CA ARG A 637 0.29 10.53 -1.13
C ARG A 637 1.13 11.10 -2.26
N GLN A 638 1.27 12.42 -2.27
CA GLN A 638 2.18 13.11 -3.18
C GLN A 638 3.59 12.50 -3.09
N GLY A 639 4.12 12.04 -4.22
CA GLY A 639 5.42 11.38 -4.35
C GLY A 639 5.36 9.85 -4.38
N ASP A 640 4.26 9.24 -3.94
CA ASP A 640 4.14 7.78 -3.86
C ASP A 640 4.07 7.14 -5.24
N LEU A 641 4.62 5.92 -5.34
CA LEU A 641 4.37 5.03 -6.46
C LEU A 641 3.02 4.34 -6.27
N VAL A 642 2.19 4.41 -7.29
CA VAL A 642 0.81 3.93 -7.28
C VAL A 642 0.62 2.95 -8.42
N ARG A 643 0.15 1.75 -8.09
CA ARG A 643 -0.30 0.77 -9.09
C ARG A 643 -1.74 1.11 -9.49
N VAL A 644 -1.96 1.34 -10.78
CA VAL A 644 -3.29 1.70 -11.32
C VAL A 644 -3.73 0.66 -12.33
N ILE A 645 -4.89 0.05 -12.08
CA ILE A 645 -5.58 -0.81 -13.04
C ILE A 645 -6.50 0.08 -13.89
N ALA A 646 -6.58 -0.15 -15.20
CA ALA A 646 -7.38 0.65 -16.12
C ALA A 646 -8.85 0.75 -15.69
N SER A 647 -9.45 -0.36 -15.27
CA SER A 647 -10.83 -0.37 -14.72
C SER A 647 -10.98 0.41 -13.42
N GLN A 648 -9.90 0.64 -12.67
CA GLN A 648 -9.93 1.47 -11.47
C GLN A 648 -9.94 2.96 -11.79
N ARG A 649 -9.52 3.41 -12.99
CA ARG A 649 -9.52 4.83 -13.34
C ARG A 649 -10.93 5.39 -13.40
N ASP A 650 -11.82 4.67 -14.09
CA ASP A 650 -13.23 5.05 -14.21
C ASP A 650 -13.92 4.96 -12.86
N TRP A 651 -13.73 3.83 -12.16
CA TRP A 651 -14.29 3.62 -10.82
C TRP A 651 -13.82 4.67 -9.80
N PHE A 652 -12.54 5.04 -9.83
CA PHE A 652 -12.00 6.10 -8.95
C PHE A 652 -12.65 7.45 -9.24
N SER A 653 -12.85 7.77 -10.53
CA SER A 653 -13.48 9.03 -10.94
C SER A 653 -14.95 9.08 -10.51
N GLU A 654 -15.67 7.96 -10.64
CA GLU A 654 -17.06 7.82 -10.17
C GLU A 654 -17.20 7.95 -8.65
N GLN A 655 -16.32 7.29 -7.89
CA GLN A 655 -16.42 7.26 -6.42
C GLN A 655 -15.94 8.56 -5.76
N THR A 656 -14.88 9.18 -6.28
CA THR A 656 -14.27 10.35 -5.64
C THR A 656 -14.72 11.69 -6.26
N GLY A 657 -15.34 11.66 -7.44
CA GLY A 657 -15.64 12.87 -8.22
C GLY A 657 -14.39 13.60 -8.74
N ARG A 658 -13.19 13.00 -8.63
CA ARG A 658 -11.93 13.57 -9.11
C ARG A 658 -11.58 13.06 -10.48
N THR A 659 -11.07 13.93 -11.34
CA THR A 659 -10.53 13.52 -12.64
C THR A 659 -9.06 13.13 -12.52
N ILE A 660 -8.67 12.08 -13.23
CA ILE A 660 -7.26 11.67 -13.34
C ILE A 660 -6.67 12.34 -14.58
N GLU A 661 -5.60 13.10 -14.41
CA GLU A 661 -4.81 13.64 -15.51
C GLU A 661 -3.43 12.97 -15.54
N GLU A 662 -2.97 12.64 -16.73
CA GLU A 662 -1.63 12.11 -16.96
C GLU A 662 -0.71 13.26 -17.42
N SER A 663 0.27 13.65 -16.60
CA SER A 663 1.13 14.81 -16.88
C SER A 663 2.27 14.49 -17.85
N GLN A 664 2.87 13.31 -17.71
CA GLN A 664 3.99 12.86 -18.53
C GLN A 664 3.83 11.38 -18.90
N ALA A 665 3.57 11.14 -20.18
CA ALA A 665 3.60 9.82 -20.79
C ALA A 665 5.05 9.30 -20.90
N LEU A 666 5.20 7.99 -21.07
CA LEU A 666 6.50 7.43 -21.38
C LEU A 666 6.96 7.88 -22.78
N PRO A 667 8.29 7.89 -23.06
CA PRO A 667 8.79 8.16 -24.40
C PRO A 667 8.10 7.29 -25.47
N GLU A 668 7.86 7.83 -26.67
CA GLU A 668 7.14 7.12 -27.75
C GLU A 668 7.78 5.76 -28.11
N TRP A 669 9.09 5.61 -27.93
CA TRP A 669 9.79 4.34 -28.20
C TRP A 669 9.51 3.25 -27.13
N LEU A 670 9.00 3.62 -25.95
CA LEU A 670 8.52 2.70 -24.91
C LEU A 670 7.03 2.38 -25.10
N GLU A 671 6.23 3.33 -25.56
CA GLU A 671 4.81 3.13 -25.84
C GLU A 671 4.59 2.63 -27.27
N GLU A 672 4.59 1.31 -27.45
CA GLU A 672 4.02 0.73 -28.67
C GLU A 672 2.54 1.14 -28.79
N GLN A 673 2.22 1.91 -29.83
CA GLN A 673 0.85 2.30 -30.18
C GLN A 673 0.00 1.04 -30.40
N GLY A 674 -0.66 0.56 -29.33
CA GLY A 674 -1.73 -0.43 -29.41
C GLY A 674 -1.69 -1.61 -28.42
N GLU A 675 -0.51 -2.10 -27.99
CA GLU A 675 -0.43 -3.29 -27.12
C GLU A 675 -0.34 -2.96 -25.62
N PHE A 676 0.43 -1.95 -25.22
CA PHE A 676 0.61 -1.63 -23.80
C PHE A 676 -0.63 -1.02 -23.15
N ALA A 677 -1.40 -0.23 -23.91
CA ALA A 677 -2.68 0.34 -23.46
C ALA A 677 -3.72 -0.74 -23.08
N ARG A 678 -3.54 -1.98 -23.55
CA ARG A 678 -4.46 -3.12 -23.25
C ARG A 678 -4.02 -3.97 -22.06
N SER A 679 -2.80 -3.79 -21.53
CA SER A 679 -2.30 -4.57 -20.38
C SER A 679 -3.10 -4.31 -19.09
N GLY A 680 -3.87 -3.23 -19.07
CA GLY A 680 -4.84 -2.94 -18.03
C GLY A 680 -4.22 -2.59 -16.68
N VAL A 681 -2.89 -2.62 -16.50
CA VAL A 681 -2.23 -2.23 -15.25
C VAL A 681 -0.91 -1.52 -15.55
N SER A 682 -0.69 -0.36 -14.94
CA SER A 682 0.56 0.38 -15.06
C SER A 682 0.96 1.02 -13.72
N LEU A 683 2.23 1.36 -13.59
CA LEU A 683 2.77 2.07 -12.43
C LEU A 683 2.86 3.56 -12.73
N PHE A 684 2.39 4.38 -11.79
CA PHE A 684 2.45 5.84 -11.86
C PHE A 684 3.12 6.38 -10.62
N ARG A 685 3.75 7.56 -10.73
CA ARG A 685 4.07 8.38 -9.57
C ARG A 685 2.98 9.43 -9.42
N LEU A 686 2.48 9.59 -8.20
CA LEU A 686 1.44 10.55 -7.90
C LEU A 686 2.09 11.93 -7.65
N GLU A 687 2.01 12.83 -8.64
CA GLU A 687 2.73 14.12 -8.62
C GLU A 687 1.99 15.18 -7.83
N ARG A 688 0.66 15.18 -7.89
CA ARG A 688 -0.19 16.18 -7.22
C ARG A 688 -1.57 15.62 -6.91
N VAL A 689 -2.07 15.92 -5.71
CA VAL A 689 -3.46 15.67 -5.31
C VAL A 689 -4.13 17.01 -5.06
N GLU A 690 -5.12 17.34 -5.88
CA GLU A 690 -5.98 18.51 -5.73
C GLU A 690 -7.41 18.07 -5.41
N SER A 691 -8.23 19.00 -4.92
CA SER A 691 -9.60 18.70 -4.47
C SER A 691 -10.47 18.04 -5.54
N LYS A 692 -10.23 18.33 -6.82
CA LYS A 692 -11.00 17.82 -7.97
C LYS A 692 -10.17 17.02 -8.97
N LYS A 693 -8.86 16.87 -8.75
CA LYS A 693 -7.94 16.37 -9.77
C LYS A 693 -6.76 15.63 -9.15
N VAL A 694 -6.39 14.50 -9.74
CA VAL A 694 -5.18 13.75 -9.39
C VAL A 694 -4.27 13.71 -10.60
N VAL A 695 -3.05 14.19 -10.43
CA VAL A 695 -2.04 14.22 -11.50
C VAL A 695 -1.09 13.05 -11.31
N LEU A 696 -1.06 12.16 -12.31
CA LEU A 696 -0.23 10.97 -12.35
C LEU A 696 0.82 11.11 -13.45
N SER A 697 2.03 10.64 -13.19
CA SER A 697 3.12 10.64 -14.16
C SER A 697 3.69 9.25 -14.31
N ARG A 698 3.60 8.72 -15.54
CA ARG A 698 4.17 7.41 -15.86
C ARG A 698 5.67 7.52 -16.03
N ALA A 699 6.14 8.58 -16.69
CA ALA A 699 7.57 8.88 -16.81
C ALA A 699 8.24 9.00 -15.44
N ALA A 700 7.66 9.75 -14.48
CA ALA A 700 8.25 9.92 -13.15
C ALA A 700 8.25 8.64 -12.29
N ALA A 701 7.44 7.63 -12.63
CA ALA A 701 7.48 6.33 -11.96
C ALA A 701 8.75 5.53 -12.30
N TYR A 702 9.30 5.77 -13.50
CA TYR A 702 10.46 5.06 -14.03
C TYR A 702 11.69 5.96 -14.26
N ALA A 703 11.58 7.27 -14.02
CA ALA A 703 12.70 8.19 -14.10
C ALA A 703 13.76 7.88 -13.03
N SER A 704 15.03 7.98 -13.41
CA SER A 704 16.11 8.06 -12.43
C SER A 704 15.98 9.37 -11.65
N GLU A 705 15.70 9.30 -10.35
CA GLU A 705 15.90 10.43 -9.44
C GLU A 705 17.32 10.93 -9.68
N ALA A 706 17.41 12.11 -10.31
CA ALA A 706 18.67 12.83 -10.42
C ALA A 706 19.10 13.12 -8.98
N LYS A 707 20.13 12.40 -8.52
CA LYS A 707 20.76 12.64 -7.23
C LYS A 707 21.44 13.98 -7.18
#